data_AF-A0A397EUD7-F1
#
_entry.id   AF-A0A397EUD7-F1
#
_cell.length_a   1.000
_cell.length_b   1.000
_cell.length_c   1.000
_cell.angle_alpha   90.00
_cell.angle_beta   90.00
_cell.angle_gamma   90.00
#
_symmetry.space_group_name_H-M   'P 1'
#
loop_
_entity.id
_entity.type
_entity.pdbx_description
1 polymer ?
#
loop_
_entity_poly.entity_id
_entity_poly.type
_entity_poly.pdbx_seq_one_letter_code
_entity_poly.pdbx_strand_id
1 'polypeptide(L)'
;MFETLPKVLPDVSLQEEADALERLMTGMEILASYHVYVSPKTLKQQQQHASATSSSSSPTTCPQQHPPNQQHLTTTLPCSLFASDLVRRCCAFATLQHHPNHVINVDKLVDDMLQLQLYAFPSALSVDSTRAMVVRSLLATSSAPSPRLRQLCPHPQLLVDAATCHFQAAPSSTSPGIALALTYCAWAEQTLEANKEEDHPIRAISTSYKSIVQATQWLEQCHGHDISPSSILALSPSARLATVQELLLHRPQDCIDHLDQLQDVALWLDLTNNTSKTLSQMRVWAAYAYLQTGHVLNAIQLTTALLRDKTAIDDDDAANDAIVAQVTSLALDLTTTGGGGGQGYYEARRDLSRVAVMAVPDPSVAFLALLDAAKQLDAVVRAMKVLRLTDADIAAEKMDNQRVSISEWLLDQLSVHQDIIQHDSVLYQQSLSASMQLVVAFATDVVVAELQPINEAPVKHEDEKEDGGNEGLADLVGRLAASLLETGHDMDLAIAYLNALPPSRAFAIWTAACGNLGDGKDPAGKLSHLATAAHAFFSPWYPELAAPFASLQVESKQSADLDIVERLLGSLDRSRFQVDHVYRDSILVALLHSNQNHTTTSTTIAFTLCEQYRIRPWELCMHFLESLVVSDLAETATTTRDVELKKAHQVVVRGIPLLEHLLTEPMVLSRRLLHVTWFRVNPYDSIAWEFLWRVCLECHKRLLLVLLHDDQTLCDKVNDDDDDVAQSTMIPVDRLKLFVACAKKLREARLPVHIAHFCGPATTFCTPADVQLAVQAAIPHLSGTSIKTLAMLLFKLHKVPASAVIVIYMDIIWTHESNVDLAYEATKPFLSGVSTDHVVWLANHFVGLPSATSSVPPLYGHTFQSPAAFGARLTPSKRLEIVSDLYKLVSSRQVQGNSSMDVALLGNAVLWSALLALLAVSHVEFALDTRDKSPTFPFDEAIAVWCARGLSLERCRMLLQLTSALDDGRDHQVYFARHIAGMLHA
;
A
#
# COMPACT_ATOMS: atom_id res chain seq x y z
N MET A 1 79.33 -55.71 -72.62
CA MET A 1 80.59 -55.31 -73.29
C MET A 1 81.53 -54.60 -72.31
N PHE A 2 81.04 -53.63 -71.53
CA PHE A 2 81.81 -53.00 -70.44
C PHE A 2 82.02 -53.91 -69.22
N GLU A 3 81.05 -54.78 -68.89
CA GLU A 3 81.20 -55.81 -67.84
C GLU A 3 82.35 -56.82 -68.10
N THR A 4 82.83 -56.90 -69.35
CA THR A 4 83.91 -57.81 -69.77
C THR A 4 85.27 -57.11 -69.89
N LEU A 5 85.35 -55.81 -69.64
CA LEU A 5 86.61 -55.05 -69.62
C LEU A 5 87.24 -55.06 -68.21
N PRO A 6 88.58 -55.10 -68.07
CA PRO A 6 89.24 -55.00 -66.77
C PRO A 6 88.94 -53.64 -66.12
N LYS A 7 88.60 -53.65 -64.82
CA LYS A 7 88.13 -52.47 -64.04
C LYS A 7 89.12 -51.29 -63.96
N VAL A 8 90.38 -51.49 -64.35
CA VAL A 8 91.40 -50.44 -64.47
C VAL A 8 92.20 -50.73 -65.74
N LEU A 9 92.08 -49.87 -66.74
CA LEU A 9 92.90 -49.88 -67.94
C LEU A 9 94.27 -49.26 -67.63
N PRO A 10 95.35 -49.71 -68.30
CA PRO A 10 96.71 -49.25 -68.04
C PRO A 10 96.98 -47.78 -68.43
N ASP A 11 96.07 -47.14 -69.18
CA ASP A 11 96.16 -45.74 -69.57
C ASP A 11 94.98 -44.97 -68.98
N VAL A 12 95.29 -43.93 -68.20
CA VAL A 12 94.30 -43.08 -67.51
C VAL A 12 93.41 -42.37 -68.52
N SER A 13 93.94 -41.99 -69.69
CA SER A 13 93.16 -41.30 -70.73
C SER A 13 92.14 -42.22 -71.41
N LEU A 14 92.52 -43.48 -71.68
CA LEU A 14 91.62 -44.50 -72.22
C LEU A 14 90.60 -44.96 -71.18
N GLN A 15 90.97 -44.98 -69.90
CA GLN A 15 90.03 -45.24 -68.81
C GLN A 15 88.98 -44.13 -68.73
N GLU A 16 89.37 -42.85 -68.82
CA GLU A 16 88.44 -41.72 -68.82
C GLU A 16 87.47 -41.74 -70.00
N GLU A 17 87.94 -42.11 -71.21
CA GLU A 17 87.09 -42.26 -72.39
C GLU A 17 86.16 -43.48 -72.30
N ALA A 18 86.65 -44.61 -71.79
CA ALA A 18 85.85 -45.81 -71.56
C ALA A 18 84.75 -45.53 -70.51
N ASP A 19 85.10 -44.89 -69.39
CA ASP A 19 84.16 -44.46 -68.36
C ASP A 19 83.16 -43.43 -68.91
N ALA A 20 83.57 -42.53 -69.80
CA ALA A 20 82.66 -41.58 -70.44
C ALA A 20 81.68 -42.25 -71.41
N LEU A 21 82.13 -43.25 -72.17
CA LEU A 21 81.28 -44.03 -73.08
C LEU A 21 80.31 -44.93 -72.30
N GLU A 22 80.78 -45.58 -71.24
CA GLU A 22 79.95 -46.37 -70.33
C GLU A 22 78.84 -45.51 -69.71
N ARG A 23 79.19 -44.34 -69.17
CA ARG A 23 78.20 -43.38 -68.64
C ARG A 23 77.18 -42.94 -69.69
N LEU A 24 77.61 -42.67 -70.92
CA LEU A 24 76.71 -42.29 -72.02
C LEU A 24 75.79 -43.45 -72.43
N MET A 25 76.29 -44.68 -72.48
CA MET A 25 75.50 -45.87 -72.77
C MET A 25 74.47 -46.13 -71.66
N THR A 26 74.87 -46.07 -70.39
CA THR A 26 73.95 -46.21 -69.25
C THR A 26 72.87 -45.13 -69.26
N GLY A 27 73.22 -43.87 -69.55
CA GLY A 27 72.23 -42.79 -69.70
C GLY A 27 71.26 -43.02 -70.86
N MET A 28 71.73 -43.55 -71.99
CA MET A 28 70.89 -43.93 -73.13
C MET A 28 69.99 -45.14 -72.84
N GLU A 29 70.49 -46.12 -72.10
CA GLU A 29 69.72 -47.29 -71.66
C GLU A 29 68.59 -46.88 -70.71
N ILE A 30 68.87 -45.97 -69.77
CA ILE A 30 67.86 -45.38 -68.89
C ILE A 30 66.80 -44.65 -69.73
N LEU A 31 67.20 -43.74 -70.63
CA LEU A 31 66.24 -43.03 -71.51
C LEU A 31 65.41 -43.99 -72.38
N ALA A 32 66.03 -45.04 -72.91
CA ALA A 32 65.37 -46.07 -73.71
C ALA A 32 64.36 -46.88 -72.89
N SER A 33 64.62 -47.12 -71.60
CA SER A 33 63.67 -47.80 -70.70
C SER A 33 62.37 -47.01 -70.50
N TYR A 34 62.42 -45.69 -70.67
CA TYR A 34 61.26 -44.79 -70.66
C TYR A 34 60.82 -44.38 -72.07
N HIS A 35 61.24 -45.12 -73.11
CA HIS A 35 60.93 -44.88 -74.52
C HIS A 35 61.24 -43.45 -75.03
N VAL A 36 62.19 -42.78 -74.39
CA VAL A 36 62.69 -41.47 -74.82
C VAL A 36 63.95 -41.68 -75.66
N TYR A 37 63.84 -41.53 -76.97
CA TYR A 37 64.97 -41.78 -77.88
C TYR A 37 65.68 -40.47 -78.24
N VAL A 38 66.94 -40.36 -77.81
CA VAL A 38 67.84 -39.24 -78.14
C VAL A 38 69.03 -39.79 -78.91
N SER A 39 69.46 -39.10 -79.97
CA SER A 39 70.63 -39.55 -80.72
C SER A 39 71.90 -39.45 -79.87
N PRO A 40 72.84 -40.43 -79.95
CA PRO A 40 74.11 -40.38 -79.22
C PRO A 40 74.90 -39.08 -79.50
N LYS A 41 74.82 -38.58 -80.74
CA LYS A 41 75.46 -37.33 -81.17
C LYS A 41 74.90 -36.13 -80.41
N THR A 42 73.58 -36.05 -80.29
CA THR A 42 72.90 -34.96 -79.59
C THR A 42 73.22 -34.98 -78.09
N LEU A 43 73.22 -36.16 -77.47
CA LEU A 43 73.48 -36.31 -76.03
C LEU A 43 74.95 -35.99 -75.70
N LYS A 44 75.91 -36.46 -76.52
CA LYS A 44 77.34 -36.14 -76.38
C LYS A 44 77.64 -34.66 -76.60
N GLN A 45 77.00 -34.03 -77.58
CA GLN A 45 77.17 -32.60 -77.84
C GLN A 45 76.69 -31.75 -76.66
N GLN A 46 75.55 -32.10 -76.05
CA GLN A 46 75.01 -31.42 -74.88
C GLN A 46 75.87 -31.64 -73.61
N GLN A 47 76.46 -32.82 -73.43
CA GLN A 47 77.45 -33.08 -72.37
C GLN A 47 78.69 -32.18 -72.47
N GLN A 48 79.24 -32.07 -73.68
CA GLN A 48 80.44 -31.25 -73.93
C GLN A 48 80.16 -29.76 -73.77
N HIS A 49 78.96 -29.30 -74.14
CA HIS A 49 78.55 -27.92 -73.88
C HIS A 49 78.37 -27.63 -72.38
N ALA A 50 77.91 -28.60 -71.58
CA ALA A 50 77.74 -28.45 -70.13
C ALA A 50 79.07 -28.45 -69.35
N SER A 51 80.13 -29.07 -69.89
CA SER A 51 81.49 -29.02 -69.31
C SER A 51 82.30 -27.80 -69.79
N ALA A 52 81.98 -27.23 -70.95
CA ALA A 52 82.61 -26.00 -71.44
C ALA A 52 82.00 -24.71 -70.83
N THR A 53 80.74 -24.77 -70.36
CA THR A 53 80.05 -23.61 -69.78
C THR A 53 80.28 -23.43 -68.27
N SER A 54 80.89 -24.40 -67.57
CA SER A 54 81.33 -24.24 -66.17
C SER A 54 82.46 -23.20 -65.99
N SER A 55 83.03 -22.67 -67.08
CA SER A 55 84.04 -21.60 -67.06
C SER A 55 83.55 -20.23 -67.58
N SER A 56 82.26 -20.04 -67.86
CA SER A 56 81.74 -18.71 -68.24
C SER A 56 80.30 -18.50 -67.77
N SER A 57 80.14 -17.74 -66.69
CA SER A 57 78.85 -17.28 -66.20
C SER A 57 78.29 -16.15 -67.06
N SER A 58 77.15 -16.36 -67.71
CA SER A 58 76.20 -15.29 -68.03
C SER A 58 74.79 -15.87 -68.19
N PRO A 59 73.75 -15.28 -67.56
CA PRO A 59 72.39 -15.79 -67.65
C PRO A 59 71.68 -15.19 -68.86
N THR A 60 70.93 -16.00 -69.61
CA THR A 60 69.98 -15.47 -70.61
C THR A 60 68.68 -16.27 -70.57
N THR A 61 67.61 -15.51 -70.29
CA THR A 61 66.15 -15.70 -70.38
C THR A 61 65.56 -16.94 -71.10
N CYS A 62 64.54 -17.54 -70.46
CA CYS A 62 63.65 -18.58 -71.00
C CYS A 62 62.55 -18.03 -71.94
N PRO A 63 62.13 -18.76 -73.00
CA PRO A 63 60.85 -18.55 -73.67
C PRO A 63 59.79 -19.64 -73.37
N GLN A 64 58.53 -19.30 -73.67
CA GLN A 64 57.25 -19.97 -73.38
C GLN A 64 57.07 -21.41 -73.90
N GLN A 65 56.24 -22.19 -73.20
CA GLN A 65 55.83 -23.57 -73.52
C GLN A 65 54.64 -23.62 -74.52
N HIS A 66 54.75 -24.50 -75.53
CA HIS A 66 53.67 -24.98 -76.41
C HIS A 66 53.61 -26.54 -76.36
N PRO A 67 52.48 -27.18 -76.76
CA PRO A 67 52.18 -28.58 -76.46
C PRO A 67 52.91 -29.61 -77.35
N PRO A 68 52.98 -30.90 -76.95
CA PRO A 68 53.87 -31.87 -77.56
C PRO A 68 53.16 -32.62 -78.72
N ASN A 69 53.65 -32.44 -79.93
CA ASN A 69 53.49 -33.42 -81.00
C ASN A 69 54.84 -33.61 -81.71
N GLN A 70 55.23 -34.89 -81.85
CA GLN A 70 56.43 -35.44 -82.49
C GLN A 70 57.35 -34.41 -83.17
N GLN A 71 58.41 -33.97 -82.47
CA GLN A 71 59.49 -33.19 -83.07
C GLN A 71 60.84 -33.66 -82.54
N HIS A 72 61.76 -33.90 -83.48
CA HIS A 72 63.17 -34.14 -83.23
C HIS A 72 63.74 -32.99 -82.37
N LEU A 73 64.41 -33.34 -81.27
CA LEU A 73 65.08 -32.38 -80.38
C LEU A 73 66.10 -31.54 -81.18
N THR A 74 65.77 -30.28 -81.43
CA THR A 74 66.67 -29.31 -82.08
C THR A 74 67.72 -28.79 -81.08
N THR A 75 68.95 -28.63 -81.57
CA THR A 75 70.21 -28.44 -80.82
C THR A 75 70.40 -27.06 -80.17
N THR A 76 69.35 -26.27 -79.95
CA THR A 76 69.45 -24.85 -79.58
C THR A 76 69.04 -24.50 -78.15
N LEU A 77 68.68 -25.49 -77.32
CA LEU A 77 68.35 -25.27 -75.90
C LEU A 77 69.62 -25.25 -75.03
N PRO A 78 69.68 -24.40 -73.98
CA PRO A 78 70.66 -24.53 -72.91
C PRO A 78 70.63 -25.94 -72.30
N CYS A 79 71.79 -26.50 -71.98
CA CYS A 79 71.91 -27.89 -71.50
C CYS A 79 70.99 -28.21 -70.31
N SER A 80 70.79 -27.25 -69.40
CA SER A 80 69.90 -27.38 -68.24
C SER A 80 68.42 -27.51 -68.63
N LEU A 81 67.94 -26.73 -69.61
CA LEU A 81 66.57 -26.80 -70.12
C LEU A 81 66.33 -28.10 -70.89
N PHE A 82 67.31 -28.52 -71.70
CA PHE A 82 67.26 -29.79 -72.41
C PHE A 82 67.20 -31.00 -71.46
N ALA A 83 68.06 -31.03 -70.45
CA ALA A 83 68.06 -32.08 -69.43
C ALA A 83 66.74 -32.09 -68.64
N SER A 84 66.22 -30.90 -68.29
CA SER A 84 64.92 -30.79 -67.60
C SER A 84 63.75 -31.33 -68.42
N ASP A 85 63.75 -31.11 -69.74
CA ASP A 85 62.68 -31.59 -70.61
C ASP A 85 62.74 -33.10 -70.82
N LEU A 86 63.95 -33.68 -70.89
CA LEU A 86 64.13 -35.14 -70.93
C LEU A 86 63.62 -35.80 -69.66
N VAL A 87 63.99 -35.30 -68.48
CA VAL A 87 63.51 -35.80 -67.19
C VAL A 87 61.98 -35.72 -67.12
N ARG A 88 61.39 -34.59 -67.54
CA ARG A 88 59.94 -34.41 -67.58
C ARG A 88 59.25 -35.39 -68.53
N ARG A 89 59.81 -35.64 -69.72
CA ARG A 89 59.26 -36.62 -70.69
C ARG A 89 59.35 -38.06 -70.17
N CYS A 90 60.45 -38.42 -69.49
CA CYS A 90 60.57 -39.73 -68.85
C CYS A 90 59.52 -39.91 -67.74
N CYS A 91 59.32 -38.88 -66.92
CA CYS A 91 58.29 -38.89 -65.88
C CYS A 91 56.86 -38.95 -66.47
N ALA A 92 56.59 -38.19 -67.55
CA ALA A 92 55.31 -38.22 -68.25
C ALA A 92 55.04 -39.59 -68.89
N PHE A 93 56.05 -40.22 -69.46
CA PHE A 93 55.92 -41.57 -70.01
C PHE A 93 55.68 -42.62 -68.93
N ALA A 94 56.44 -42.57 -67.84
CA ALA A 94 56.28 -43.47 -66.69
C ALA A 94 54.87 -43.40 -66.07
N THR A 95 54.22 -42.23 -66.19
CA THR A 95 52.86 -41.98 -65.68
C THR A 95 51.76 -42.25 -66.71
N LEU A 96 52.07 -42.26 -68.02
CA LEU A 96 51.12 -42.63 -69.09
C LEU A 96 50.98 -44.14 -69.31
N GLN A 97 51.98 -44.95 -68.93
CA GLN A 97 51.94 -46.41 -69.11
C GLN A 97 51.00 -47.16 -68.12
N HIS A 98 50.17 -46.46 -67.34
CA HIS A 98 49.35 -47.11 -66.32
C HIS A 98 48.15 -47.87 -66.87
N HIS A 99 48.28 -49.20 -66.84
CA HIS A 99 47.18 -50.10 -66.49
C HIS A 99 46.86 -50.00 -64.98
N PRO A 100 45.59 -50.17 -64.58
CA PRO A 100 45.10 -49.88 -63.22
C PRO A 100 45.71 -50.69 -62.06
N ASN A 101 46.58 -51.68 -62.31
CA ASN A 101 47.10 -52.60 -61.29
C ASN A 101 48.63 -52.56 -61.08
N HIS A 102 49.37 -51.65 -61.73
CA HIS A 102 50.83 -51.57 -61.54
C HIS A 102 51.24 -50.31 -60.79
N VAL A 103 51.77 -50.48 -59.56
CA VAL A 103 52.33 -49.41 -58.74
C VAL A 103 53.62 -48.91 -59.40
N ILE A 104 53.75 -47.59 -59.62
CA ILE A 104 55.04 -46.99 -60.03
C ILE A 104 56.05 -47.32 -58.96
N ASN A 105 57.17 -47.95 -59.32
CA ASN A 105 58.30 -48.03 -58.41
C ASN A 105 59.00 -46.65 -58.38
N VAL A 106 58.48 -45.78 -57.50
CA VAL A 106 58.93 -44.39 -57.35
C VAL A 106 60.41 -44.34 -56.99
N ASP A 107 60.89 -45.24 -56.14
CA ASP A 107 62.29 -45.29 -55.71
C ASP A 107 63.19 -45.61 -56.92
N LYS A 108 62.82 -46.61 -57.73
CA LYS A 108 63.55 -46.93 -58.96
C LYS A 108 63.51 -45.78 -59.97
N LEU A 109 62.38 -45.11 -60.16
CA LEU A 109 62.29 -44.00 -61.10
C LEU A 109 63.14 -42.80 -60.63
N VAL A 110 63.13 -42.48 -59.34
CA VAL A 110 63.99 -41.44 -58.78
C VAL A 110 65.46 -41.83 -58.92
N ASP A 111 65.82 -43.07 -58.61
CA ASP A 111 67.18 -43.58 -58.76
C ASP A 111 67.64 -43.57 -60.21
N ASP A 112 66.80 -44.03 -61.16
CA ASP A 112 67.08 -44.00 -62.59
C ASP A 112 67.25 -42.56 -63.10
N MET A 113 66.43 -41.62 -62.63
CA MET A 113 66.55 -40.19 -63.02
C MET A 113 67.77 -39.50 -62.38
N LEU A 114 68.15 -39.89 -61.16
CA LEU A 114 69.38 -39.44 -60.51
C LEU A 114 70.62 -40.04 -61.17
N GLN A 115 70.57 -41.32 -61.56
CA GLN A 115 71.61 -41.95 -62.37
C GLN A 115 71.70 -41.31 -63.75
N LEU A 116 70.56 -40.97 -64.37
CA LEU A 116 70.53 -40.22 -65.61
C LEU A 116 71.16 -38.83 -65.43
N GLN A 117 70.89 -38.12 -64.35
CA GLN A 117 71.58 -36.86 -64.04
C GLN A 117 73.08 -37.08 -63.84
N LEU A 118 73.50 -38.09 -63.08
CA LEU A 118 74.91 -38.39 -62.78
C LEU A 118 75.71 -38.79 -64.02
N TYR A 119 75.11 -39.63 -64.88
CA TYR A 119 75.77 -40.22 -66.04
C TYR A 119 75.60 -39.38 -67.31
N ALA A 120 74.45 -38.74 -67.50
CA ALA A 120 74.18 -37.95 -68.69
C ALA A 120 74.44 -36.45 -68.49
N PHE A 121 74.20 -35.86 -67.30
CA PHE A 121 74.22 -34.41 -67.10
C PHE A 121 74.76 -33.92 -65.73
N PRO A 122 75.98 -34.33 -65.30
CA PRO A 122 76.46 -34.12 -63.93
C PRO A 122 76.66 -32.65 -63.54
N SER A 123 76.97 -31.76 -64.50
CA SER A 123 77.20 -30.32 -64.25
C SER A 123 75.99 -29.43 -64.58
N ALA A 124 74.96 -29.96 -65.25
CA ALA A 124 73.85 -29.15 -65.78
C ALA A 124 72.63 -29.10 -64.84
N LEU A 125 72.45 -30.11 -63.99
CA LEU A 125 71.39 -30.19 -62.99
C LEU A 125 72.00 -30.63 -61.65
N SER A 126 71.58 -30.02 -60.55
CA SER A 126 71.91 -30.52 -59.21
C SER A 126 71.03 -31.73 -58.87
N VAL A 127 71.52 -32.58 -57.97
CA VAL A 127 70.77 -33.72 -57.41
C VAL A 127 69.42 -33.26 -56.84
N ASP A 128 69.41 -32.17 -56.07
CA ASP A 128 68.19 -31.60 -55.47
C ASP A 128 67.22 -31.05 -56.52
N SER A 129 67.72 -30.38 -57.57
CA SER A 129 66.86 -29.86 -58.65
C SER A 129 66.23 -30.97 -59.47
N THR A 130 66.94 -32.07 -59.71
CA THR A 130 66.46 -33.24 -60.44
C THR A 130 65.42 -33.97 -59.61
N ARG A 131 65.72 -34.21 -58.32
CA ARG A 131 64.78 -34.80 -57.37
C ARG A 131 63.50 -33.97 -57.24
N ALA A 132 63.61 -32.65 -57.09
CA ALA A 132 62.47 -31.75 -57.04
C ALA A 132 61.63 -31.81 -58.33
N MET A 133 62.26 -31.90 -59.50
CA MET A 133 61.57 -31.94 -60.80
C MET A 133 60.85 -33.27 -61.05
N VAL A 134 61.48 -34.40 -60.69
CA VAL A 134 60.86 -35.74 -60.76
C VAL A 134 59.66 -35.80 -59.81
N VAL A 135 59.86 -35.39 -58.55
CA VAL A 135 58.79 -35.36 -57.54
C VAL A 135 57.65 -34.43 -57.98
N ARG A 136 57.93 -33.23 -58.50
CA ARG A 136 56.92 -32.31 -59.04
C ARG A 136 56.10 -32.93 -60.16
N SER A 137 56.77 -33.61 -61.10
CA SER A 137 56.13 -34.22 -62.26
C SER A 137 55.26 -35.41 -61.85
N LEU A 138 55.70 -36.21 -60.88
CA LEU A 138 54.95 -37.35 -60.35
C LEU A 138 53.75 -36.92 -59.50
N LEU A 139 53.91 -35.89 -58.66
CA LEU A 139 52.82 -35.38 -57.85
C LEU A 139 51.70 -34.80 -58.73
N ALA A 140 52.03 -34.06 -59.79
CA ALA A 140 51.06 -33.43 -60.69
C ALA A 140 50.23 -34.43 -61.53
N THR A 141 50.76 -35.62 -61.82
CA THR A 141 50.07 -36.65 -62.64
C THR A 141 49.47 -37.79 -61.84
N SER A 142 49.71 -37.84 -60.52
CA SER A 142 49.21 -38.90 -59.66
C SER A 142 47.69 -38.89 -59.51
N SER A 143 47.11 -40.09 -59.45
CA SER A 143 45.67 -40.30 -59.20
C SER A 143 45.35 -40.74 -57.76
N ALA A 144 46.38 -40.94 -56.92
CA ALA A 144 46.26 -41.42 -55.55
C ALA A 144 47.35 -40.79 -54.65
N PRO A 145 47.07 -40.54 -53.35
CA PRO A 145 48.06 -39.97 -52.44
C PRO A 145 49.10 -41.03 -52.11
N SER A 146 50.37 -40.78 -52.46
CA SER A 146 51.47 -41.70 -52.16
C SER A 146 52.30 -41.19 -50.96
N PRO A 147 52.27 -41.87 -49.81
CA PRO A 147 53.09 -41.50 -48.65
C PRO A 147 54.59 -41.64 -48.94
N ARG A 148 54.98 -42.48 -49.90
CA ARG A 148 56.37 -42.60 -50.38
C ARG A 148 56.82 -41.33 -51.12
N LEU A 149 55.96 -40.74 -51.96
CA LEU A 149 56.26 -39.45 -52.58
C LEU A 149 56.40 -38.33 -51.55
N ARG A 150 55.59 -38.35 -50.47
CA ARG A 150 55.72 -37.40 -49.35
C ARG A 150 57.10 -37.46 -48.70
N GLN A 151 57.62 -38.66 -48.41
CA GLN A 151 58.94 -38.84 -47.79
C GLN A 151 60.09 -38.38 -48.70
N LEU A 152 59.88 -38.41 -50.02
CA LEU A 152 60.88 -38.03 -51.01
C LEU A 152 60.85 -36.53 -51.38
N CYS A 153 59.85 -35.78 -50.90
CA CYS A 153 59.69 -34.35 -51.19
C CYS A 153 60.76 -33.49 -50.50
N PRO A 154 61.56 -32.72 -51.25
CA PRO A 154 62.60 -31.86 -50.67
C PRO A 154 62.06 -30.55 -50.06
N HIS A 155 60.90 -30.05 -50.50
CA HIS A 155 60.32 -28.79 -49.99
C HIS A 155 58.78 -28.83 -50.02
N PRO A 156 58.08 -28.30 -48.99
CA PRO A 156 56.61 -28.25 -48.96
C PRO A 156 55.95 -27.47 -50.12
N GLN A 157 56.66 -26.55 -50.77
CA GLN A 157 56.14 -25.78 -51.91
C GLN A 157 55.78 -26.68 -53.11
N LEU A 158 56.50 -27.80 -53.29
CA LEU A 158 56.20 -28.75 -54.37
C LEU A 158 54.88 -29.48 -54.16
N LEU A 159 54.49 -29.72 -52.90
CA LEU A 159 53.18 -30.30 -52.57
C LEU A 159 52.06 -29.30 -52.86
N VAL A 160 52.28 -28.01 -52.57
CA VAL A 160 51.32 -26.93 -52.86
C VAL A 160 51.18 -26.71 -54.36
N ASP A 161 52.28 -26.67 -55.10
CA ASP A 161 52.27 -26.53 -56.57
C ASP A 161 51.58 -27.71 -57.26
N ALA A 162 51.67 -28.92 -56.69
CA ALA A 162 50.92 -30.07 -57.19
C ALA A 162 49.43 -29.98 -56.80
N ALA A 163 49.14 -29.53 -55.57
CA ALA A 163 47.78 -29.29 -55.12
C ALA A 163 47.07 -28.23 -55.97
N THR A 164 47.76 -27.15 -56.38
CA THR A 164 47.19 -26.13 -57.26
C THR A 164 46.85 -26.70 -58.64
N CYS A 165 47.70 -27.57 -59.20
CA CYS A 165 47.45 -28.24 -60.48
C CYS A 165 46.21 -29.15 -60.40
N HIS A 166 46.10 -29.97 -59.35
CA HIS A 166 44.94 -30.85 -59.14
C HIS A 166 43.65 -30.07 -58.86
N PHE A 167 43.75 -28.95 -58.12
CA PHE A 167 42.63 -28.04 -57.86
C PHE A 167 42.13 -27.34 -59.13
N GLN A 168 43.04 -26.91 -60.01
CA GLN A 168 42.70 -26.28 -61.29
C GLN A 168 42.08 -27.27 -62.28
N ALA A 169 42.53 -28.53 -62.26
CA ALA A 169 42.02 -29.58 -63.15
C ALA A 169 40.69 -30.20 -62.68
N ALA A 170 40.25 -29.92 -61.45
CA ALA A 170 39.06 -30.52 -60.86
C ALA A 170 37.75 -30.00 -61.50
N PRO A 171 36.87 -30.90 -62.01
CA PRO A 171 35.59 -30.51 -62.59
C PRO A 171 34.52 -30.21 -61.53
N SER A 172 34.59 -30.84 -60.34
CA SER A 172 33.60 -30.73 -59.26
C SER A 172 34.25 -30.82 -57.89
N SER A 173 33.57 -30.34 -56.84
CA SER A 173 33.99 -30.38 -55.42
C SER A 173 34.24 -31.79 -54.88
N THR A 174 33.56 -32.78 -55.46
CA THR A 174 33.62 -34.21 -55.09
C THR A 174 34.64 -35.00 -55.90
N SER A 175 35.34 -34.34 -56.84
CA SER A 175 36.30 -35.02 -57.69
C SER A 175 37.50 -35.59 -56.91
N PRO A 176 38.04 -36.75 -57.32
CA PRO A 176 39.19 -37.36 -56.64
C PRO A 176 40.43 -36.45 -56.66
N GLY A 177 40.54 -35.57 -57.66
CA GLY A 177 41.59 -34.55 -57.75
C GLY A 177 41.58 -33.56 -56.56
N ILE A 178 40.42 -33.22 -56.03
CA ILE A 178 40.32 -32.31 -54.87
C ILE A 178 40.72 -33.02 -53.58
N ALA A 179 40.29 -34.27 -53.40
CA ALA A 179 40.74 -35.08 -52.27
C ALA A 179 42.28 -35.16 -52.25
N LEU A 180 42.91 -35.34 -53.42
CA LEU A 180 44.36 -35.30 -53.57
C LEU A 180 44.93 -33.91 -53.23
N ALA A 181 44.38 -32.84 -53.80
CA ALA A 181 44.83 -31.48 -53.53
C ALA A 181 44.79 -31.14 -52.03
N LEU A 182 43.69 -31.47 -51.34
CA LEU A 182 43.53 -31.26 -49.90
C LEU A 182 44.51 -32.10 -49.08
N THR A 183 44.75 -33.36 -49.46
CA THR A 183 45.76 -34.20 -48.78
C THR A 183 47.19 -33.65 -48.95
N TYR A 184 47.52 -33.10 -50.12
CA TYR A 184 48.83 -32.48 -50.36
C TYR A 184 49.00 -31.16 -49.60
N CYS A 185 47.97 -30.34 -49.53
CA CYS A 185 47.94 -29.16 -48.66
C CYS A 185 48.11 -29.54 -47.18
N ALA A 186 47.40 -30.56 -46.70
CA ALA A 186 47.52 -31.05 -45.32
C ALA A 186 48.93 -31.61 -45.03
N TRP A 187 49.55 -32.30 -45.99
CA TRP A 187 50.93 -32.76 -45.85
C TRP A 187 51.94 -31.61 -45.81
N ALA A 188 51.73 -30.57 -46.62
CA ALA A 188 52.55 -29.37 -46.57
C ALA A 188 52.43 -28.64 -45.22
N GLU A 189 51.20 -28.51 -44.69
CA GLU A 189 50.93 -27.95 -43.35
C GLU A 189 51.65 -28.73 -42.24
N GLN A 190 51.51 -30.07 -42.22
CA GLN A 190 52.17 -30.93 -41.23
C GLN A 190 53.69 -30.86 -41.29
N THR A 191 54.27 -30.67 -42.49
CA THR A 191 55.72 -30.48 -42.65
C THR A 191 56.16 -29.11 -42.13
N LEU A 192 55.37 -28.05 -42.34
CA LEU A 192 55.64 -26.71 -41.79
C LEU A 192 55.50 -26.67 -40.26
N GLU A 193 54.51 -27.39 -39.70
CA GLU A 193 54.34 -27.57 -38.25
C GLU A 193 55.53 -28.29 -37.63
N ALA A 194 56.00 -29.38 -38.25
CA ALA A 194 57.20 -30.09 -37.80
C ALA A 194 58.46 -29.20 -37.83
N ASN A 195 58.50 -28.22 -38.74
CA ASN A 195 59.58 -27.23 -38.87
C ASN A 195 59.39 -25.97 -38.02
N LYS A 196 58.28 -25.84 -37.26
CA LYS A 196 57.91 -24.67 -36.42
C LYS A 196 57.76 -23.35 -37.19
N GLU A 197 57.26 -23.40 -38.42
CA GLU A 197 57.00 -22.22 -39.26
C GLU A 197 55.50 -21.88 -39.25
N GLU A 198 55.05 -21.07 -38.28
CA GLU A 198 53.63 -20.85 -38.03
C GLU A 198 52.93 -19.87 -39.01
N ASP A 199 53.64 -18.86 -39.52
CA ASP A 199 53.07 -17.79 -40.37
C ASP A 199 53.37 -17.95 -41.88
N HIS A 200 53.66 -19.16 -42.34
CA HIS A 200 54.05 -19.37 -43.73
C HIS A 200 52.85 -19.16 -44.71
N PRO A 201 53.02 -18.45 -45.85
CA PRO A 201 51.93 -18.12 -46.80
C PRO A 201 51.18 -19.34 -47.38
N ILE A 202 51.79 -20.52 -47.31
CA ILE A 202 51.19 -21.80 -47.70
C ILE A 202 49.93 -22.12 -46.87
N ARG A 203 49.89 -21.75 -45.59
CA ARG A 203 48.70 -21.97 -44.74
C ARG A 203 47.50 -21.14 -45.20
N ALA A 204 47.72 -19.91 -45.68
CA ALA A 204 46.67 -19.07 -46.24
C ALA A 204 46.09 -19.66 -47.54
N ILE A 205 46.94 -20.25 -48.39
CA ILE A 205 46.50 -20.92 -49.62
C ILE A 205 45.68 -22.18 -49.31
N SER A 206 46.13 -22.99 -48.34
CA SER A 206 45.43 -24.20 -47.92
C SER A 206 44.05 -23.92 -47.30
N THR A 207 43.97 -22.90 -46.43
CA THR A 207 42.69 -22.47 -45.84
C THR A 207 41.73 -21.92 -46.89
N SER A 208 42.21 -21.12 -47.85
CA SER A 208 41.42 -20.65 -49.00
C SER A 208 40.92 -21.79 -49.90
N TYR A 209 41.72 -22.83 -50.14
CA TYR A 209 41.26 -23.98 -50.92
C TYR A 209 40.22 -24.81 -50.17
N LYS A 210 40.42 -25.06 -48.87
CA LYS A 210 39.41 -25.75 -48.04
C LYS A 210 38.09 -24.97 -48.05
N SER A 211 38.13 -23.65 -47.90
CA SER A 211 36.95 -22.80 -47.86
C SER A 211 36.22 -22.80 -49.21
N ILE A 212 36.94 -22.63 -50.32
CA ILE A 212 36.33 -22.63 -51.67
C ILE A 212 35.74 -23.99 -52.03
N VAL A 213 36.37 -25.11 -51.65
CA VAL A 213 35.81 -26.46 -51.87
C VAL A 213 34.49 -26.64 -51.10
N GLN A 214 34.41 -26.13 -49.87
CA GLN A 214 33.18 -26.18 -49.08
C GLN A 214 32.08 -25.31 -49.70
N ALA A 215 32.41 -24.11 -50.18
CA ALA A 215 31.48 -23.27 -50.93
C ALA A 215 31.00 -23.93 -52.23
N THR A 216 31.90 -24.55 -53.00
CA THR A 216 31.53 -25.20 -54.27
C THR A 216 30.67 -26.43 -54.01
N GLN A 217 30.94 -27.18 -52.94
CA GLN A 217 30.09 -28.30 -52.53
C GLN A 217 28.67 -27.85 -52.18
N TRP A 218 28.52 -26.74 -51.45
CA TRP A 218 27.21 -26.17 -51.16
C TRP A 218 26.49 -25.69 -52.44
N LEU A 219 27.21 -25.01 -53.34
CA LEU A 219 26.65 -24.56 -54.61
C LEU A 219 26.25 -25.73 -55.52
N GLU A 220 27.01 -26.82 -55.56
CA GLU A 220 26.66 -28.03 -56.31
C GLU A 220 25.40 -28.70 -55.74
N GLN A 221 25.25 -28.71 -54.41
CA GLN A 221 24.04 -29.23 -53.74
C GLN A 221 22.80 -28.40 -54.10
N CYS A 222 22.91 -27.07 -54.10
CA CYS A 222 21.82 -26.15 -54.44
C CYS A 222 21.52 -26.07 -55.95
N HIS A 223 22.55 -26.15 -56.81
CA HIS A 223 22.40 -25.97 -58.27
C HIS A 223 22.09 -27.28 -59.00
N GLY A 224 22.50 -28.43 -58.45
CA GLY A 224 22.30 -29.77 -59.03
C GLY A 224 23.25 -30.11 -60.19
N HIS A 225 24.30 -29.32 -60.42
CA HIS A 225 25.33 -29.55 -61.44
C HIS A 225 26.73 -29.35 -60.86
N ASP A 226 27.71 -30.05 -61.43
CA ASP A 226 29.12 -29.97 -61.06
C ASP A 226 29.70 -28.58 -61.36
N ILE A 227 30.37 -27.96 -60.37
CA ILE A 227 30.97 -26.64 -60.51
C ILE A 227 32.46 -26.72 -60.17
N SER A 228 33.31 -26.32 -61.12
CA SER A 228 34.76 -26.34 -60.90
C SER A 228 35.16 -25.31 -59.83
N PRO A 229 35.86 -25.71 -58.75
CA PRO A 229 36.30 -24.78 -57.71
C PRO A 229 37.23 -23.67 -58.22
N SER A 230 38.00 -23.98 -59.26
CA SER A 230 38.89 -23.01 -59.90
C SER A 230 38.12 -21.88 -60.57
N SER A 231 36.93 -22.18 -61.12
CA SER A 231 36.05 -21.18 -61.73
C SER A 231 35.50 -20.20 -60.68
N ILE A 232 35.12 -20.69 -59.50
CA ILE A 232 34.62 -19.85 -58.40
C ILE A 232 35.73 -18.98 -57.81
N LEU A 233 36.92 -19.55 -57.63
CA LEU A 233 38.10 -18.81 -57.17
C LEU A 233 38.46 -17.68 -58.15
N ALA A 234 38.28 -17.87 -59.46
CA ALA A 234 38.54 -16.85 -60.47
C ALA A 234 37.53 -15.69 -60.49
N LEU A 235 36.33 -15.88 -59.92
CA LEU A 235 35.32 -14.83 -59.84
C LEU A 235 35.71 -13.77 -58.79
N SER A 236 35.37 -12.50 -59.09
CA SER A 236 35.41 -11.42 -58.11
C SER A 236 34.41 -11.67 -56.97
N PRO A 237 34.64 -11.15 -55.75
CA PRO A 237 33.71 -11.31 -54.62
C PRO A 237 32.27 -10.88 -54.92
N SER A 238 32.07 -9.80 -55.68
CA SER A 238 30.74 -9.34 -56.11
C SER A 238 30.04 -10.32 -57.05
N ALA A 239 30.78 -10.94 -57.98
CA ALA A 239 30.25 -11.97 -58.86
C ALA A 239 29.90 -13.27 -58.11
N ARG A 240 30.69 -13.65 -57.09
CA ARG A 240 30.36 -14.78 -56.20
C ARG A 240 29.08 -14.52 -55.40
N LEU A 241 28.87 -13.29 -54.95
CA LEU A 241 27.63 -12.91 -54.26
C LEU A 241 26.43 -12.92 -55.21
N ALA A 242 26.61 -12.48 -56.47
CA ALA A 242 25.56 -12.54 -57.50
C ALA A 242 25.12 -13.98 -57.81
N THR A 243 26.05 -14.95 -57.82
CA THR A 243 25.67 -16.36 -58.02
C THR A 243 24.81 -16.91 -56.88
N VAL A 244 25.06 -16.49 -55.63
CA VAL A 244 24.21 -16.87 -54.49
C VAL A 244 22.84 -16.21 -54.58
N GLN A 245 22.80 -14.94 -54.98
CA GLN A 245 21.54 -14.20 -55.20
C GLN A 245 20.67 -14.89 -56.26
N GLU A 246 21.26 -15.28 -57.40
CA GLU A 246 20.56 -15.94 -58.50
C GLU A 246 19.92 -17.26 -58.05
N LEU A 247 20.67 -18.07 -57.29
CA LEU A 247 20.18 -19.34 -56.76
C LEU A 247 18.99 -19.14 -55.81
N LEU A 248 19.11 -18.23 -54.84
CA LEU A 248 18.06 -17.98 -53.85
C LEU A 248 16.78 -17.40 -54.47
N LEU A 249 16.90 -16.61 -55.54
CA LEU A 249 15.75 -16.00 -56.21
C LEU A 249 15.09 -16.90 -57.25
N HIS A 250 15.86 -17.70 -58.00
CA HIS A 250 15.35 -18.48 -59.12
C HIS A 250 15.11 -19.96 -58.79
N ARG A 251 15.80 -20.51 -57.78
CA ARG A 251 15.65 -21.90 -57.33
C ARG A 251 15.56 -22.02 -55.80
N PRO A 252 14.55 -21.41 -55.17
CA PRO A 252 14.45 -21.40 -53.72
C PRO A 252 14.24 -22.82 -53.16
N GLN A 253 13.50 -23.71 -53.85
CA GLN A 253 13.19 -25.07 -53.37
C GLN A 253 14.45 -25.92 -53.12
N ASP A 254 15.45 -25.80 -53.99
CA ASP A 254 16.68 -26.59 -53.91
C ASP A 254 17.62 -26.07 -52.81
N CYS A 255 17.42 -24.82 -52.35
CA CYS A 255 18.27 -24.19 -51.35
C CYS A 255 17.77 -24.35 -49.91
N ILE A 256 16.47 -24.57 -49.68
CA ILE A 256 15.81 -24.53 -48.35
C ILE A 256 16.55 -25.36 -47.30
N ASP A 257 16.87 -26.62 -47.63
CA ASP A 257 17.48 -27.58 -46.70
C ASP A 257 18.93 -27.24 -46.33
N HIS A 258 19.52 -26.25 -47.01
CA HIS A 258 20.92 -25.87 -46.88
C HIS A 258 21.11 -24.41 -46.45
N LEU A 259 20.03 -23.67 -46.14
CA LEU A 259 20.10 -22.26 -45.75
C LEU A 259 20.75 -22.03 -44.37
N ASP A 260 20.76 -23.03 -43.49
CA ASP A 260 21.42 -22.92 -42.18
C ASP A 260 22.94 -22.67 -42.29
N GLN A 261 23.54 -23.04 -43.41
CA GLN A 261 24.98 -22.90 -43.68
C GLN A 261 25.33 -21.54 -44.32
N LEU A 262 24.37 -20.63 -44.53
CA LEU A 262 24.62 -19.34 -45.22
C LEU A 262 25.73 -18.50 -44.58
N GLN A 263 25.87 -18.56 -43.26
CA GLN A 263 26.95 -17.87 -42.55
C GLN A 263 28.32 -18.45 -42.89
N ASP A 264 28.41 -19.78 -42.98
CA ASP A 264 29.63 -20.47 -43.37
C ASP A 264 29.94 -20.22 -44.86
N VAL A 265 28.91 -20.21 -45.73
CA VAL A 265 29.05 -19.89 -47.16
C VAL A 265 29.62 -18.49 -47.38
N ALA A 266 29.18 -17.49 -46.60
CA ALA A 266 29.71 -16.13 -46.68
C ALA A 266 31.20 -16.06 -46.31
N LEU A 267 31.64 -16.85 -45.32
CA LEU A 267 33.04 -17.00 -44.94
C LEU A 267 33.83 -17.77 -46.00
N TRP A 268 33.24 -18.84 -46.54
CA TRP A 268 33.89 -19.71 -47.51
C TRP A 268 34.21 -19.02 -48.84
N LEU A 269 33.32 -18.13 -49.29
CA LEU A 269 33.47 -17.34 -50.52
C LEU A 269 34.38 -16.11 -50.38
N ASP A 270 34.97 -15.90 -49.20
CA ASP A 270 35.87 -14.77 -48.89
C ASP A 270 35.22 -13.41 -49.19
N LEU A 271 33.99 -13.22 -48.70
CA LEU A 271 33.25 -11.94 -48.82
C LEU A 271 33.68 -10.94 -47.73
N THR A 272 34.94 -11.01 -47.31
CA THR A 272 35.51 -10.46 -46.05
C THR A 272 35.52 -8.94 -45.95
N ASN A 273 35.40 -8.22 -47.06
CA ASN A 273 35.44 -6.76 -47.03
C ASN A 273 34.19 -6.11 -46.42
N ASN A 274 33.09 -6.84 -46.18
CA ASN A 274 31.83 -6.33 -45.58
C ASN A 274 30.95 -7.47 -45.02
N THR A 275 31.51 -8.37 -44.20
CA THR A 275 30.85 -9.63 -43.78
C THR A 275 29.48 -9.46 -43.14
N SER A 276 29.26 -8.42 -42.32
CA SER A 276 27.96 -8.18 -41.68
C SER A 276 26.88 -7.75 -42.67
N LYS A 277 27.23 -6.85 -43.60
CA LYS A 277 26.29 -6.29 -44.60
C LYS A 277 25.91 -7.33 -45.65
N THR A 278 26.90 -8.06 -46.19
CA THR A 278 26.66 -9.11 -47.19
C THR A 278 25.84 -10.27 -46.63
N LEU A 279 26.11 -10.66 -45.39
CA LEU A 279 25.37 -11.69 -44.69
C LEU A 279 23.93 -11.27 -44.37
N SER A 280 23.71 -10.01 -44.00
CA SER A 280 22.36 -9.46 -43.82
C SER A 280 21.56 -9.48 -45.13
N GLN A 281 22.18 -9.10 -46.25
CA GLN A 281 21.57 -9.14 -47.57
C GLN A 281 21.25 -10.57 -48.03
N MET A 282 22.15 -11.53 -47.81
CA MET A 282 21.91 -12.95 -48.10
C MET A 282 20.75 -13.52 -47.26
N ARG A 283 20.65 -13.13 -45.98
CA ARG A 283 19.52 -13.52 -45.11
C ARG A 283 18.19 -12.92 -45.57
N VAL A 284 18.17 -11.70 -46.13
CA VAL A 284 16.97 -11.12 -46.74
C VAL A 284 16.51 -11.99 -47.92
N TRP A 285 17.41 -12.38 -48.82
CA TRP A 285 17.06 -13.27 -49.94
C TRP A 285 16.61 -14.65 -49.47
N ALA A 286 17.23 -15.20 -48.44
CA ALA A 286 16.79 -16.45 -47.82
C ALA A 286 15.38 -16.36 -47.23
N ALA A 287 15.02 -15.21 -46.63
CA ALA A 287 13.66 -14.99 -46.14
C ALA A 287 12.63 -14.92 -47.27
N TYR A 288 12.96 -14.28 -48.39
CA TYR A 288 12.14 -14.32 -49.61
C TYR A 288 12.04 -15.75 -50.19
N ALA A 289 13.11 -16.53 -50.17
CA ALA A 289 13.10 -17.93 -50.62
C ALA A 289 12.16 -18.79 -49.75
N TYR A 290 12.20 -18.63 -48.42
CA TYR A 290 11.26 -19.28 -47.50
C TYR A 290 9.81 -18.85 -47.76
N LEU A 291 9.57 -17.58 -48.07
CA LEU A 291 8.24 -17.07 -48.40
C LEU A 291 7.71 -17.65 -49.72
N GLN A 292 8.53 -17.68 -50.78
CA GLN A 292 8.17 -18.24 -52.09
C GLN A 292 7.84 -19.74 -52.03
N THR A 293 8.42 -20.46 -51.08
CA THR A 293 8.30 -21.91 -50.94
C THR A 293 7.23 -22.32 -49.92
N GLY A 294 6.55 -21.35 -49.31
CA GLY A 294 5.44 -21.58 -48.38
C GLY A 294 5.86 -21.87 -46.93
N HIS A 295 7.16 -21.78 -46.60
CA HIS A 295 7.69 -21.91 -45.23
C HIS A 295 7.60 -20.57 -44.47
N VAL A 296 6.39 -20.06 -44.30
CA VAL A 296 6.12 -18.72 -43.76
C VAL A 296 6.65 -18.52 -42.35
N LEU A 297 6.60 -19.54 -41.48
CA LEU A 297 7.12 -19.42 -40.11
C LEU A 297 8.64 -19.18 -40.09
N ASN A 298 9.40 -19.88 -40.93
CA ASN A 298 10.86 -19.69 -41.04
C ASN A 298 11.19 -18.31 -41.61
N ALA A 299 10.42 -17.83 -42.58
CA ALA A 299 10.54 -16.47 -43.10
C ALA A 299 10.28 -15.41 -42.01
N ILE A 300 9.24 -15.60 -41.18
CA ILE A 300 8.91 -14.71 -40.05
C ILE A 300 10.04 -14.68 -39.03
N GLN A 301 10.56 -15.85 -38.62
CA GLN A 301 11.63 -15.95 -37.64
C GLN A 301 12.92 -15.29 -38.13
N LEU A 302 13.30 -15.53 -39.39
CA LEU A 302 14.49 -14.96 -40.00
C LEU A 302 14.37 -13.43 -40.15
N THR A 303 13.20 -12.93 -40.59
CA THR A 303 12.93 -11.48 -40.70
C THR A 303 12.95 -10.81 -39.32
N THR A 304 12.40 -11.47 -38.30
CA THR A 304 12.44 -10.97 -36.92
C THR A 304 13.87 -10.90 -36.39
N ALA A 305 14.71 -11.89 -36.72
CA ALA A 305 16.12 -11.88 -36.35
C ALA A 305 16.89 -10.74 -37.03
N LEU A 306 16.62 -10.48 -38.33
CA LEU A 306 17.20 -9.36 -39.07
C LEU A 306 16.84 -8.00 -38.47
N LEU A 307 15.57 -7.80 -38.10
CA LEU A 307 15.10 -6.56 -37.47
C LEU A 307 15.69 -6.31 -36.07
N ARG A 308 16.11 -7.38 -35.38
CA ARG A 308 16.76 -7.28 -34.05
C ARG A 308 18.26 -7.06 -34.11
N ASP A 309 18.89 -7.34 -35.25
CA ASP A 309 20.33 -7.21 -35.42
C ASP A 309 20.72 -5.73 -35.60
N LYS A 310 20.96 -5.05 -34.46
CA LYS A 310 21.28 -3.62 -34.41
C LYS A 310 22.56 -3.26 -35.18
N THR A 311 23.48 -4.21 -35.35
CA THR A 311 24.75 -3.99 -36.04
C THR A 311 24.60 -3.73 -37.54
N ALA A 312 23.44 -4.07 -38.12
CA ALA A 312 23.12 -3.81 -39.51
C ALA A 312 22.34 -2.49 -39.74
N ILE A 313 21.81 -1.88 -38.68
CA ILE A 313 20.81 -0.79 -38.74
C ILE A 313 21.39 0.57 -38.33
N ASP A 314 22.43 0.60 -37.48
CA ASP A 314 22.93 1.84 -36.85
C ASP A 314 24.05 2.58 -37.61
N ASP A 315 24.55 2.06 -38.75
CA ASP A 315 25.62 2.71 -39.53
C ASP A 315 25.04 3.64 -40.63
N ASP A 316 25.41 4.93 -40.61
CA ASP A 316 24.97 6.06 -41.47
C ASP A 316 25.30 5.95 -42.99
N ASP A 317 25.32 4.76 -43.56
CA ASP A 317 25.59 4.53 -44.98
C ASP A 317 24.28 4.34 -45.77
N ALA A 318 24.09 5.06 -46.89
CA ALA A 318 22.93 4.93 -47.78
C ALA A 318 22.63 3.50 -48.31
N ALA A 319 23.58 2.57 -48.16
CA ALA A 319 23.39 1.15 -48.46
C ALA A 319 22.61 0.38 -47.37
N ASN A 320 22.69 0.83 -46.11
CA ASN A 320 21.92 0.26 -45.00
C ASN A 320 20.45 0.66 -45.09
N ASP A 321 20.15 1.89 -45.52
CA ASP A 321 18.78 2.33 -45.78
C ASP A 321 18.04 1.42 -46.77
N ALA A 322 18.75 0.93 -47.80
CA ALA A 322 18.18 0.00 -48.78
C ALA A 322 17.88 -1.39 -48.19
N ILE A 323 18.72 -1.88 -47.28
CA ILE A 323 18.50 -3.16 -46.58
C ILE A 323 17.32 -3.00 -45.61
N VAL A 324 17.28 -1.92 -44.84
CA VAL A 324 16.17 -1.60 -43.93
C VAL A 324 14.86 -1.49 -44.73
N ALA A 325 14.85 -0.82 -45.89
CA ALA A 325 13.67 -0.75 -46.76
C ALA A 325 13.21 -2.14 -47.26
N GLN A 326 14.14 -3.03 -47.63
CA GLN A 326 13.81 -4.39 -48.07
C GLN A 326 13.28 -5.26 -46.92
N VAL A 327 13.88 -5.17 -45.73
CA VAL A 327 13.44 -5.91 -44.53
C VAL A 327 12.07 -5.41 -44.06
N THR A 328 11.82 -4.11 -44.13
CA THR A 328 10.53 -3.51 -43.75
C THR A 328 9.42 -3.84 -44.76
N SER A 329 9.72 -3.85 -46.06
CA SER A 329 8.80 -4.36 -47.09
C SER A 329 8.48 -5.84 -46.86
N LEU A 330 9.50 -6.66 -46.59
CA LEU A 330 9.31 -8.08 -46.29
C LEU A 330 8.48 -8.30 -45.01
N ALA A 331 8.71 -7.50 -43.97
CA ALA A 331 7.89 -7.54 -42.76
C ALA A 331 6.44 -7.14 -43.04
N LEU A 332 6.20 -6.17 -43.92
CA LEU A 332 4.86 -5.79 -44.35
C LEU A 332 4.19 -6.93 -45.12
N ASP A 333 4.90 -7.58 -46.06
CA ASP A 333 4.37 -8.72 -46.81
C ASP A 333 4.04 -9.89 -45.87
N LEU A 334 4.93 -10.24 -44.94
CA LEU A 334 4.71 -11.34 -43.99
C LEU A 334 3.60 -11.06 -42.96
N THR A 335 3.34 -9.79 -42.65
CA THR A 335 2.25 -9.40 -41.74
C THR A 335 0.91 -9.29 -42.46
N THR A 336 0.91 -8.87 -43.73
CA THR A 336 -0.30 -8.65 -44.56
C THR A 336 -0.67 -9.80 -45.48
N THR A 337 0.15 -10.87 -45.57
CA THR A 337 -0.14 -12.12 -46.30
C THR A 337 -1.34 -12.86 -45.71
N GLY A 338 -2.53 -12.33 -45.97
CA GLY A 338 -3.83 -12.85 -45.55
C GLY A 338 -4.73 -13.27 -46.72
N GLY A 339 -4.21 -13.30 -47.96
CA GLY A 339 -5.04 -13.32 -49.17
C GLY A 339 -5.20 -14.64 -49.92
N GLY A 340 -4.50 -15.72 -49.57
CA GLY A 340 -4.58 -16.95 -50.37
C GLY A 340 -4.18 -18.20 -49.61
N GLY A 341 -5.15 -19.08 -49.35
CA GLY A 341 -4.93 -20.47 -48.99
C GLY A 341 -4.28 -20.71 -47.61
N GLY A 342 -5.09 -20.62 -46.54
CA GLY A 342 -4.91 -21.44 -45.35
C GLY A 342 -3.54 -21.48 -44.66
N GLN A 343 -2.96 -20.33 -44.32
CA GLN A 343 -1.78 -20.33 -43.43
C GLN A 343 -2.03 -19.40 -42.23
N GLY A 344 -2.32 -20.02 -41.09
CA GLY A 344 -2.33 -19.42 -39.77
C GLY A 344 -0.92 -19.39 -39.19
N TYR A 345 -0.58 -18.28 -38.53
CA TYR A 345 0.58 -18.07 -37.64
C TYR A 345 0.38 -16.71 -36.94
N TYR A 346 -0.82 -16.48 -36.38
CA TYR A 346 -1.22 -15.12 -35.95
C TYR A 346 -0.30 -14.59 -34.85
N GLU A 347 0.17 -15.44 -33.93
CA GLU A 347 1.12 -15.04 -32.89
C GLU A 347 2.48 -14.63 -33.45
N ALA A 348 3.02 -15.40 -34.40
CA ALA A 348 4.32 -15.12 -34.99
C ALA A 348 4.29 -13.83 -35.84
N ARG A 349 3.20 -13.60 -36.59
CA ARG A 349 3.00 -12.36 -37.36
C ARG A 349 2.83 -11.15 -36.45
N ARG A 350 2.09 -11.30 -35.36
CA ARG A 350 1.96 -10.26 -34.32
C ARG A 350 3.34 -9.87 -33.78
N ASP A 351 4.15 -10.85 -33.41
CA ASP A 351 5.47 -10.59 -32.83
C ASP A 351 6.42 -9.94 -33.84
N LEU A 352 6.37 -10.36 -35.11
CA LEU A 352 7.08 -9.70 -36.20
C LEU A 352 6.63 -8.24 -36.37
N SER A 353 5.33 -7.97 -36.41
CA SER A 353 4.80 -6.61 -36.59
C SER A 353 5.26 -5.66 -35.48
N ARG A 354 5.23 -6.11 -34.22
CA ARG A 354 5.71 -5.32 -33.07
C ARG A 354 7.20 -5.01 -33.16
N VAL A 355 8.02 -5.99 -33.54
CA VAL A 355 9.47 -5.80 -33.73
C VAL A 355 9.74 -4.86 -34.91
N ALA A 356 8.99 -4.99 -36.01
CA ALA A 356 9.13 -4.15 -37.19
C ALA A 356 8.77 -2.67 -36.90
N VAL A 357 7.67 -2.42 -36.17
CA VAL A 357 7.27 -1.06 -35.75
C VAL A 357 8.36 -0.36 -34.94
N MET A 358 9.13 -1.11 -34.13
CA MET A 358 10.23 -0.54 -33.34
C MET A 358 11.51 -0.27 -34.15
N ALA A 359 11.66 -0.90 -35.32
CA ALA A 359 12.89 -0.84 -36.12
C ALA A 359 12.79 0.12 -37.32
N VAL A 360 11.58 0.50 -37.75
CA VAL A 360 11.37 1.44 -38.87
C VAL A 360 11.67 2.88 -38.42
N PRO A 361 12.63 3.59 -39.06
CA PRO A 361 12.83 5.01 -38.81
C PRO A 361 11.72 5.85 -39.48
N ASP A 362 11.20 6.83 -38.75
CA ASP A 362 10.16 7.81 -39.14
C ASP A 362 8.73 7.30 -39.43
N PRO A 363 7.69 8.17 -39.24
CA PRO A 363 6.28 7.84 -39.49
C PRO A 363 5.97 7.81 -41.00
N SER A 364 6.55 6.85 -41.70
CA SER A 364 6.27 6.55 -43.11
C SER A 364 4.95 5.79 -43.28
N VAL A 365 4.45 5.69 -44.51
CA VAL A 365 3.25 4.87 -44.83
C VAL A 365 3.42 3.42 -44.38
N ALA A 366 4.65 2.88 -44.47
CA ALA A 366 4.98 1.53 -44.01
C ALA A 366 4.87 1.40 -42.48
N PHE A 367 5.29 2.43 -41.72
CA PHE A 367 5.13 2.46 -40.26
C PHE A 367 3.65 2.39 -39.86
N LEU A 368 2.79 3.21 -40.48
CA LEU A 368 1.35 3.20 -40.19
C LEU A 368 0.70 1.86 -40.54
N ALA A 369 1.03 1.29 -41.71
CA ALA A 369 0.51 -0.01 -42.11
C ALA A 369 0.96 -1.16 -41.18
N LEU A 370 2.21 -1.16 -40.74
CA LEU A 370 2.72 -2.12 -39.75
C LEU A 370 2.08 -1.93 -38.38
N LEU A 371 1.84 -0.69 -37.97
CA LEU A 371 1.16 -0.37 -36.72
C LEU A 371 -0.30 -0.86 -36.74
N ASP A 372 -1.01 -0.67 -37.84
CA ASP A 372 -2.40 -1.14 -37.98
C ASP A 372 -2.46 -2.67 -38.08
N ALA A 373 -1.54 -3.30 -38.82
CA ALA A 373 -1.40 -4.75 -38.82
C ALA A 373 -1.09 -5.29 -37.41
N ALA A 374 -0.24 -4.61 -36.63
CA ALA A 374 0.07 -4.99 -35.26
C ALA A 374 -1.17 -4.90 -34.35
N LYS A 375 -1.97 -3.83 -34.45
CA LYS A 375 -3.23 -3.69 -33.68
C LYS A 375 -4.23 -4.79 -34.04
N GLN A 376 -4.40 -5.06 -35.34
CA GLN A 376 -5.32 -6.10 -35.84
C GLN A 376 -4.89 -7.50 -35.37
N LEU A 377 -3.62 -7.85 -35.53
CA LEU A 377 -3.08 -9.13 -35.09
C LEU A 377 -3.09 -9.27 -33.56
N ASP A 378 -2.85 -8.19 -32.82
CA ASP A 378 -2.99 -8.17 -31.36
C ASP A 378 -4.41 -8.51 -30.92
N ALA A 379 -5.41 -7.90 -31.55
CA ALA A 379 -6.82 -8.14 -31.25
C ALA A 379 -7.23 -9.59 -31.59
N VAL A 380 -6.82 -10.08 -32.76
CA VAL A 380 -7.06 -11.47 -33.18
C VAL A 380 -6.45 -12.46 -32.21
N VAL A 381 -5.16 -12.31 -31.86
CA VAL A 381 -4.49 -13.25 -30.95
C VAL A 381 -5.09 -13.21 -29.55
N ARG A 382 -5.53 -12.04 -29.09
CA ARG A 382 -6.20 -11.93 -27.79
C ARG A 382 -7.55 -12.64 -27.79
N ALA A 383 -8.35 -12.49 -28.84
CA ALA A 383 -9.59 -13.24 -29.03
C ALA A 383 -9.34 -14.76 -29.06
N MET A 384 -8.31 -15.20 -29.80
CA MET A 384 -7.89 -16.61 -29.82
C MET A 384 -7.52 -17.13 -28.44
N LYS A 385 -6.79 -16.34 -27.63
CA LYS A 385 -6.40 -16.74 -26.27
C LYS A 385 -7.58 -16.89 -25.33
N VAL A 386 -8.57 -16.00 -25.41
CA VAL A 386 -9.81 -16.09 -24.61
C VAL A 386 -10.60 -17.34 -25.00
N LEU A 387 -10.75 -17.58 -26.30
CA LEU A 387 -11.44 -18.77 -26.83
C LEU A 387 -10.61 -20.06 -26.76
N ARG A 388 -9.34 -19.97 -26.35
CA ARG A 388 -8.36 -21.07 -26.33
C ARG A 388 -8.19 -21.78 -27.67
N LEU A 389 -8.24 -21.02 -28.76
CA LEU A 389 -8.07 -21.52 -30.12
C LEU A 389 -6.59 -21.58 -30.50
N THR A 390 -6.20 -22.61 -31.24
CA THR A 390 -4.89 -22.72 -31.91
C THR A 390 -4.99 -22.29 -33.37
N ASP A 391 -3.85 -21.98 -33.99
CA ASP A 391 -3.80 -21.68 -35.44
C ASP A 391 -4.36 -22.85 -36.29
N ALA A 392 -4.22 -24.09 -35.80
CA ALA A 392 -4.74 -25.29 -36.47
C ALA A 392 -6.27 -25.38 -36.41
N ASP A 393 -6.88 -24.98 -35.29
CA ASP A 393 -8.35 -24.96 -35.13
C ASP A 393 -8.98 -23.96 -36.10
N ILE A 394 -8.37 -22.78 -36.24
CA ILE A 394 -8.84 -21.75 -37.19
C ILE A 394 -8.65 -22.22 -38.63
N ALA A 395 -7.53 -22.88 -38.94
CA ALA A 395 -7.28 -23.40 -40.27
C ALA A 395 -8.27 -24.50 -40.66
N ALA A 396 -8.65 -25.37 -39.72
CA ALA A 396 -9.66 -26.41 -39.94
C ALA A 396 -11.04 -25.82 -40.24
N GLU A 397 -11.50 -24.84 -39.46
CA GLU A 397 -12.82 -24.21 -39.62
C GLU A 397 -12.88 -23.28 -40.86
N LYS A 398 -11.80 -22.58 -41.21
CA LYS A 398 -11.76 -21.72 -42.41
C LYS A 398 -11.67 -22.48 -43.73
N MET A 399 -11.30 -23.76 -43.73
CA MET A 399 -11.38 -24.61 -44.93
C MET A 399 -12.83 -24.72 -45.41
N ASP A 400 -13.79 -24.74 -44.46
CA ASP A 400 -15.21 -24.91 -44.75
C ASP A 400 -15.94 -23.58 -45.04
N ASN A 401 -15.49 -22.46 -44.46
CA ASN A 401 -16.15 -21.15 -44.57
C ASN A 401 -15.24 -20.03 -45.11
N GLN A 402 -14.78 -20.15 -46.36
CA GLN A 402 -13.85 -19.20 -47.01
C GLN A 402 -14.39 -17.76 -47.19
N ARG A 403 -15.68 -17.49 -46.90
CA ARG A 403 -16.32 -16.19 -47.19
C ARG A 403 -16.36 -15.21 -46.02
N VAL A 404 -16.16 -15.65 -44.78
CA VAL A 404 -16.27 -14.78 -43.59
C VAL A 404 -14.89 -14.26 -43.17
N SER A 405 -14.79 -12.97 -42.86
CA SER A 405 -13.55 -12.38 -42.36
C SER A 405 -13.16 -13.01 -41.02
N ILE A 406 -11.86 -13.02 -40.68
CA ILE A 406 -11.42 -13.60 -39.40
C ILE A 406 -11.99 -12.83 -38.20
N SER A 407 -12.16 -11.51 -38.35
CA SER A 407 -12.71 -10.63 -37.33
C SER A 407 -14.17 -10.95 -37.06
N GLU A 408 -15.02 -11.01 -38.09
CA GLU A 408 -16.45 -11.33 -37.94
C GLU A 408 -16.67 -12.72 -37.33
N TRP A 409 -15.90 -13.71 -37.78
CA TRP A 409 -15.99 -15.06 -37.23
C TRP A 409 -15.59 -15.11 -35.74
N LEU A 410 -14.48 -14.45 -35.36
CA LEU A 410 -14.06 -14.40 -33.96
C LEU A 410 -15.06 -13.62 -33.08
N LEU A 411 -15.69 -12.56 -33.60
CA LEU A 411 -16.74 -11.83 -32.87
C LEU A 411 -17.96 -12.71 -32.61
N ASP A 412 -18.38 -13.49 -33.60
CA ASP A 412 -19.48 -14.45 -33.45
C ASP A 412 -19.13 -15.50 -32.37
N GLN A 413 -17.93 -16.10 -32.44
CA GLN A 413 -17.48 -17.05 -31.42
C GLN A 413 -17.35 -16.45 -30.02
N LEU A 414 -16.87 -15.20 -29.90
CA LEU A 414 -16.81 -14.49 -28.62
C LEU A 414 -18.19 -14.17 -28.07
N SER A 415 -19.18 -13.88 -28.92
CA SER A 415 -20.58 -13.65 -28.50
C SER A 415 -21.19 -14.91 -27.90
N VAL A 416 -21.00 -16.07 -28.54
CA VAL A 416 -21.42 -17.37 -28.00
C VAL A 416 -20.69 -17.69 -26.70
N HIS A 417 -19.39 -17.38 -26.63
CA HIS A 417 -18.62 -17.57 -25.41
C HIS A 417 -19.13 -16.70 -24.26
N GLN A 418 -19.51 -15.44 -24.54
CA GLN A 418 -20.08 -14.52 -23.57
C GLN A 418 -21.38 -15.05 -22.96
N ASP A 419 -22.25 -15.66 -23.79
CA ASP A 419 -23.51 -16.23 -23.32
C ASP A 419 -23.33 -17.43 -22.39
N ILE A 420 -22.26 -18.20 -22.58
CA ILE A 420 -21.95 -19.36 -21.72
C ILE A 420 -21.35 -18.92 -20.38
N ILE A 421 -20.52 -17.87 -20.38
CA ILE A 421 -19.74 -17.45 -19.20
C ILE A 421 -20.34 -16.28 -18.43
N GLN A 422 -21.61 -15.90 -18.69
CA GLN A 422 -22.25 -14.74 -18.05
C GLN A 422 -22.16 -14.74 -16.51
N HIS A 423 -22.00 -15.92 -15.89
CA HIS A 423 -21.88 -16.07 -14.43
C HIS A 423 -20.44 -15.95 -13.89
N ASP A 424 -19.41 -16.01 -14.73
CA ASP A 424 -18.01 -15.78 -14.34
C ASP A 424 -17.56 -14.39 -14.77
N SER A 425 -17.54 -13.45 -13.82
CA SER A 425 -17.29 -12.04 -14.10
C SER A 425 -15.92 -11.77 -14.72
N VAL A 426 -14.88 -12.54 -14.39
CA VAL A 426 -13.53 -12.31 -14.90
C VAL A 426 -13.41 -12.76 -16.35
N LEU A 427 -13.92 -13.96 -16.66
CA LEU A 427 -13.91 -14.48 -18.02
C LEU A 427 -14.82 -13.68 -18.94
N TYR A 428 -15.99 -13.27 -18.44
CA TYR A 428 -16.92 -12.41 -19.18
C TYR A 428 -16.30 -11.05 -19.54
N GLN A 429 -15.61 -10.40 -18.58
CA GLN A 429 -14.87 -9.16 -18.83
C GLN A 429 -13.76 -9.34 -19.87
N GLN A 430 -13.00 -10.44 -19.80
CA GLN A 430 -11.95 -10.74 -20.77
C GLN A 430 -12.52 -10.94 -22.19
N SER A 431 -13.66 -11.62 -22.31
CA SER A 431 -14.33 -11.84 -23.60
C SER A 431 -14.93 -10.57 -24.20
N LEU A 432 -15.57 -9.73 -23.38
CA LEU A 432 -16.04 -8.41 -23.81
C LEU A 432 -14.86 -7.51 -24.21
N SER A 433 -13.77 -7.49 -23.44
CA SER A 433 -12.59 -6.67 -23.76
C SER A 433 -11.95 -7.09 -25.09
N ALA A 434 -11.82 -8.40 -25.32
CA ALA A 434 -11.32 -8.95 -26.58
C ALA A 434 -12.22 -8.58 -27.77
N SER A 435 -13.53 -8.65 -27.60
CA SER A 435 -14.50 -8.25 -28.63
C SER A 435 -14.40 -6.77 -28.97
N MET A 436 -14.32 -5.90 -27.95
CA MET A 436 -14.18 -4.45 -28.13
C MET A 436 -12.94 -4.11 -28.94
N GLN A 437 -11.80 -4.70 -28.57
CA GLN A 437 -10.53 -4.43 -29.25
C GLN A 437 -10.51 -4.95 -30.68
N LEU A 438 -11.22 -6.04 -30.94
CA LEU A 438 -11.37 -6.58 -32.28
C LEU A 438 -12.25 -5.68 -33.15
N VAL A 439 -13.37 -5.17 -32.62
CA VAL A 439 -14.17 -4.15 -33.32
C VAL A 439 -13.35 -2.89 -33.58
N VAL A 440 -12.64 -2.37 -32.57
CA VAL A 440 -11.82 -1.15 -32.71
C VAL A 440 -10.64 -1.32 -33.67
N ALA A 441 -9.98 -2.47 -33.68
CA ALA A 441 -8.82 -2.70 -34.56
C ALA A 441 -9.20 -2.87 -36.04
N PHE A 442 -10.43 -3.31 -36.32
CA PHE A 442 -10.96 -3.50 -37.68
C PHE A 442 -12.00 -2.43 -38.08
N ALA A 443 -12.28 -1.47 -37.20
CA ALA A 443 -13.14 -0.34 -37.48
C ALA A 443 -12.53 0.56 -38.56
N THR A 444 -13.30 0.88 -39.59
CA THR A 444 -12.98 1.96 -40.53
C THR A 444 -13.19 3.33 -39.83
N ASP A 445 -12.45 4.37 -40.24
CA ASP A 445 -12.47 5.73 -39.63
C ASP A 445 -13.88 6.31 -39.34
N VAL A 446 -14.90 5.86 -40.07
CA VAL A 446 -16.32 6.22 -39.87
C VAL A 446 -16.88 5.75 -38.52
N VAL A 447 -16.46 4.58 -38.02
CA VAL A 447 -16.96 3.98 -36.76
C VAL A 447 -16.31 4.63 -35.52
N VAL A 448 -15.08 5.15 -35.66
CA VAL A 448 -14.37 5.86 -34.58
C VAL A 448 -14.88 7.31 -34.44
N ALA A 449 -15.36 7.93 -35.51
CA ALA A 449 -15.91 9.29 -35.50
C ALA A 449 -17.19 9.41 -34.65
N GLU A 450 -17.97 8.34 -34.49
CA GLU A 450 -19.21 8.34 -33.68
C GLU A 450 -18.98 8.14 -32.17
N LEU A 451 -17.77 7.72 -31.75
CA LEU A 451 -17.34 7.75 -30.35
C LEU A 451 -16.80 9.13 -29.93
N GLN A 452 -16.70 10.09 -30.85
CA GLN A 452 -16.46 11.48 -30.45
C GLN A 452 -17.73 12.02 -29.78
N PRO A 453 -17.60 12.81 -28.70
CA PRO A 453 -18.76 13.42 -28.06
C PRO A 453 -19.40 14.36 -29.09
N ILE A 454 -20.49 13.89 -29.70
CA ILE A 454 -21.38 14.77 -30.44
C ILE A 454 -21.90 15.73 -29.37
N ASN A 455 -21.42 16.97 -29.39
CA ASN A 455 -22.09 18.08 -28.74
C ASN A 455 -23.52 18.04 -29.24
N GLU A 456 -24.44 17.55 -28.41
CA GLU A 456 -25.85 17.42 -28.76
C GLU A 456 -26.39 18.82 -29.08
N ALA A 457 -26.49 19.13 -30.38
CA ALA A 457 -27.56 19.99 -30.84
C ALA A 457 -28.89 19.27 -30.54
N PRO A 458 -29.95 19.99 -30.16
CA PRO A 458 -31.18 19.37 -29.67
C PRO A 458 -31.82 18.58 -30.81
N VAL A 459 -31.87 17.26 -30.66
CA VAL A 459 -32.56 16.37 -31.60
C VAL A 459 -34.05 16.66 -31.50
N LYS A 460 -34.60 17.25 -32.56
CA LYS A 460 -36.04 17.20 -32.84
C LYS A 460 -36.38 15.75 -33.14
N HIS A 461 -37.39 15.23 -32.45
CA HIS A 461 -38.08 14.00 -32.80
C HIS A 461 -38.70 14.11 -34.19
N GLU A 462 -38.06 13.58 -35.23
CA GLU A 462 -38.76 13.14 -36.44
C GLU A 462 -38.09 11.88 -36.99
N ASP A 463 -38.91 10.82 -37.05
CA ASP A 463 -38.93 9.66 -37.93
C ASP A 463 -37.75 8.67 -37.97
N GLU A 464 -38.04 7.51 -37.38
CA GLU A 464 -37.46 6.19 -37.57
C GLU A 464 -36.94 5.94 -38.99
N LYS A 465 -35.61 5.88 -39.11
CA LYS A 465 -34.93 4.92 -40.00
C LYS A 465 -33.85 4.22 -39.19
N GLU A 466 -34.07 2.93 -38.98
CA GLU A 466 -33.10 1.99 -38.41
C GLU A 466 -31.89 1.88 -39.35
N ASP A 467 -30.84 2.67 -39.10
CA ASP A 467 -29.51 2.41 -39.62
C ASP A 467 -28.81 1.38 -38.69
N GLY A 468 -29.14 0.11 -38.88
CA GLY A 468 -28.72 -1.04 -38.05
C GLY A 468 -27.23 -1.45 -38.13
N GLY A 469 -26.30 -0.49 -38.23
CA GLY A 469 -24.85 -0.78 -38.32
C GLY A 469 -24.02 -0.44 -37.08
N ASN A 470 -24.41 0.58 -36.31
CA ASN A 470 -23.49 1.26 -35.38
C ASN A 470 -23.81 1.07 -33.88
N GLU A 471 -24.83 0.28 -33.52
CA GLU A 471 -25.22 0.06 -32.12
C GLU A 471 -24.31 -0.94 -31.36
N GLY A 472 -23.57 -1.79 -32.08
CA GLY A 472 -22.82 -2.90 -31.48
C GLY A 472 -21.64 -2.50 -30.60
N LEU A 473 -20.85 -1.48 -30.98
CA LEU A 473 -19.68 -1.07 -30.20
C LEU A 473 -20.08 -0.33 -28.91
N ALA A 474 -21.03 0.59 -29.01
CA ALA A 474 -21.53 1.33 -27.86
C ALA A 474 -22.25 0.41 -26.85
N ASP A 475 -22.98 -0.60 -27.32
CA ASP A 475 -23.56 -1.63 -26.45
C ASP A 475 -22.47 -2.45 -25.75
N LEU A 476 -21.42 -2.86 -26.48
CA LEU A 476 -20.35 -3.67 -25.95
C LEU A 476 -19.48 -2.91 -24.92
N VAL A 477 -19.20 -1.63 -25.16
CA VAL A 477 -18.57 -0.72 -24.18
C VAL A 477 -19.48 -0.55 -22.96
N GLY A 478 -20.80 -0.42 -23.16
CA GLY A 478 -21.78 -0.31 -22.09
C GLY A 478 -21.85 -1.57 -21.20
N ARG A 479 -21.89 -2.76 -21.81
CA ARG A 479 -21.87 -4.06 -21.11
C ARG A 479 -20.57 -4.27 -20.31
N LEU A 480 -19.44 -3.84 -20.86
CA LEU A 480 -18.14 -3.94 -20.18
C LEU A 480 -18.06 -2.96 -19.00
N ALA A 481 -18.50 -1.71 -19.20
CA ALA A 481 -18.59 -0.73 -18.10
C ALA A 481 -19.53 -1.22 -16.99
N ALA A 482 -20.70 -1.76 -17.33
CA ALA A 482 -21.64 -2.32 -16.37
C ALA A 482 -21.00 -3.45 -15.54
N SER A 483 -20.33 -4.41 -16.20
CA SER A 483 -19.66 -5.52 -15.52
C SER A 483 -18.54 -5.05 -14.58
N LEU A 484 -17.77 -4.02 -14.97
CA LEU A 484 -16.70 -3.45 -14.11
C LEU A 484 -17.28 -2.73 -12.88
N LEU A 485 -18.40 -2.03 -13.03
CA LEU A 485 -19.11 -1.39 -11.92
C LEU A 485 -19.69 -2.41 -10.93
N GLU A 486 -20.20 -3.55 -11.43
CA GLU A 486 -20.74 -4.62 -10.58
C GLU A 486 -19.65 -5.33 -9.77
N THR A 487 -18.47 -5.61 -10.35
CA THR A 487 -17.38 -6.27 -9.62
C THR A 487 -16.59 -5.32 -8.72
N GLY A 488 -16.55 -4.02 -9.07
CA GLY A 488 -15.80 -3.00 -8.35
C GLY A 488 -14.27 -3.17 -8.45
N HIS A 489 -13.78 -3.93 -9.43
CA HIS A 489 -12.35 -4.21 -9.57
C HIS A 489 -11.54 -3.05 -10.17
N ASP A 490 -12.14 -2.24 -11.07
CA ASP A 490 -11.46 -1.11 -11.72
C ASP A 490 -12.47 -0.02 -12.13
N MET A 491 -12.73 0.90 -11.19
CA MET A 491 -13.74 1.95 -11.36
C MET A 491 -13.27 3.07 -12.31
N ASP A 492 -11.96 3.36 -12.34
CA ASP A 492 -11.39 4.38 -13.22
C ASP A 492 -11.52 3.97 -14.69
N LEU A 493 -11.29 2.68 -14.98
CA LEU A 493 -11.47 2.14 -16.31
C LEU A 493 -12.95 2.15 -16.73
N ALA A 494 -13.87 1.81 -15.82
CA ALA A 494 -15.31 1.90 -16.09
C ALA A 494 -15.74 3.34 -16.41
N ILE A 495 -15.23 4.33 -15.67
CA ILE A 495 -15.47 5.76 -15.91
C ILE A 495 -14.94 6.18 -17.28
N ALA A 496 -13.75 5.72 -17.68
CA ALA A 496 -13.19 6.01 -19.01
C ALA A 496 -14.08 5.50 -20.14
N TYR A 497 -14.65 4.30 -20.00
CA TYR A 497 -15.62 3.75 -20.96
C TYR A 497 -16.95 4.51 -20.97
N LEU A 498 -17.46 4.89 -19.80
CA LEU A 498 -18.71 5.64 -19.69
C LEU A 498 -18.58 7.07 -20.25
N ASN A 499 -17.40 7.68 -20.19
CA ASN A 499 -17.12 8.96 -20.85
C ASN A 499 -17.17 8.89 -22.38
N ALA A 500 -16.96 7.70 -22.96
CA ALA A 500 -17.06 7.50 -24.41
C ALA A 500 -18.51 7.24 -24.88
N LEU A 501 -19.47 7.13 -23.96
CA LEU A 501 -20.87 6.87 -24.25
C LEU A 501 -21.73 8.14 -24.13
N PRO A 502 -22.88 8.21 -24.84
CA PRO A 502 -23.86 9.27 -24.62
C PRO A 502 -24.31 9.32 -23.15
N PRO A 503 -24.55 10.53 -22.59
CA PRO A 503 -24.87 10.70 -21.17
C PRO A 503 -26.14 9.95 -20.74
N SER A 504 -27.11 9.77 -21.63
CA SER A 504 -28.33 8.98 -21.40
C SER A 504 -28.05 7.49 -21.19
N ARG A 505 -27.17 6.88 -22.00
CA ARG A 505 -26.74 5.48 -21.85
C ARG A 505 -25.86 5.30 -20.62
N ALA A 506 -24.92 6.22 -20.37
CA ALA A 506 -24.11 6.21 -19.16
C ALA A 506 -24.97 6.30 -17.89
N PHE A 507 -26.02 7.14 -17.90
CA PHE A 507 -26.96 7.27 -16.78
C PHE A 507 -27.70 5.96 -16.53
N ALA A 508 -28.24 5.31 -17.58
CA ALA A 508 -28.91 4.02 -17.45
C ALA A 508 -28.01 2.95 -16.80
N ILE A 509 -26.74 2.86 -17.23
CA ILE A 509 -25.77 1.91 -16.69
C ILE A 509 -25.47 2.19 -15.21
N TRP A 510 -25.23 3.45 -14.84
CA TRP A 510 -25.05 3.85 -13.45
C TRP A 510 -26.27 3.54 -12.59
N THR A 511 -27.48 3.81 -13.08
CA THR A 511 -28.72 3.50 -12.35
C THR A 511 -28.94 1.99 -12.17
N ALA A 512 -28.62 1.17 -13.17
CA ALA A 512 -28.72 -0.28 -13.07
C ALA A 512 -27.71 -0.85 -12.07
N ALA A 513 -26.47 -0.38 -12.11
CA ALA A 513 -25.42 -0.79 -11.16
C ALA A 513 -25.79 -0.44 -9.71
N CYS A 514 -26.32 0.76 -9.47
CA CYS A 514 -26.83 1.15 -8.15
C CYS A 514 -28.10 0.37 -7.77
N GLY A 515 -29.01 0.10 -8.70
CA GLY A 515 -30.25 -0.65 -8.47
C GLY A 515 -30.00 -2.10 -8.07
N ASN A 516 -29.05 -2.79 -8.72
CA ASN A 516 -28.68 -4.18 -8.40
C ASN A 516 -28.11 -4.35 -6.98
N LEU A 517 -27.61 -3.28 -6.37
CA LEU A 517 -27.12 -3.23 -4.99
C LEU A 517 -28.18 -2.77 -3.98
N GLY A 518 -29.29 -2.22 -4.45
CA GLY A 518 -30.37 -1.63 -3.63
C GLY A 518 -31.26 -2.66 -2.90
N ASP A 519 -31.15 -3.96 -3.23
CA ASP A 519 -31.97 -5.04 -2.65
C ASP A 519 -31.55 -5.47 -1.22
N GLY A 520 -31.26 -4.49 -0.36
CA GLY A 520 -31.23 -4.67 1.10
C GLY A 520 -30.02 -5.43 1.65
N LYS A 521 -28.97 -5.62 0.86
CA LYS A 521 -27.67 -6.11 1.32
C LYS A 521 -26.60 -5.22 0.70
N ASP A 522 -26.28 -4.11 1.38
CA ASP A 522 -25.10 -3.29 1.07
C ASP A 522 -23.95 -3.71 1.98
N PRO A 523 -23.26 -4.85 1.72
CA PRO A 523 -22.14 -5.25 2.54
C PRO A 523 -21.02 -4.22 2.36
N ALA A 524 -20.78 -3.44 3.42
CA ALA A 524 -19.66 -2.51 3.55
C ALA A 524 -19.74 -1.17 2.76
N GLY A 525 -20.95 -0.66 2.43
CA GLY A 525 -21.11 0.68 1.88
C GLY A 525 -20.68 0.83 0.42
N LYS A 526 -20.70 -0.27 -0.35
CA LYS A 526 -20.37 -0.29 -1.78
C LYS A 526 -21.34 0.56 -2.59
N LEU A 527 -22.62 0.56 -2.22
CA LEU A 527 -23.64 1.41 -2.84
C LEU A 527 -23.30 2.90 -2.66
N SER A 528 -22.88 3.32 -1.46
CA SER A 528 -22.45 4.69 -1.19
C SER A 528 -21.23 5.07 -2.04
N HIS A 529 -20.24 4.18 -2.17
CA HIS A 529 -19.06 4.44 -3.01
C HIS A 529 -19.42 4.59 -4.50
N LEU A 530 -20.27 3.71 -5.04
CA LEU A 530 -20.74 3.79 -6.42
C LEU A 530 -21.61 5.04 -6.66
N ALA A 531 -22.52 5.36 -5.76
CA ALA A 531 -23.36 6.57 -5.85
C ALA A 531 -22.52 7.85 -5.78
N THR A 532 -21.46 7.87 -4.97
CA THR A 532 -20.51 9.00 -4.90
C THR A 532 -19.77 9.17 -6.23
N ALA A 533 -19.28 8.08 -6.81
CA ALA A 533 -18.59 8.10 -8.10
C ALA A 533 -19.52 8.53 -9.25
N ALA A 534 -20.76 8.02 -9.28
CA ALA A 534 -21.79 8.42 -10.24
C ALA A 534 -22.13 9.91 -10.12
N HIS A 535 -22.28 10.42 -8.89
CA HIS A 535 -22.51 11.83 -8.65
C HIS A 535 -21.33 12.69 -9.15
N ALA A 536 -20.10 12.29 -8.84
CA ALA A 536 -18.89 12.99 -9.30
C ALA A 536 -18.75 12.96 -10.83
N PHE A 537 -19.18 11.89 -11.49
CA PHE A 537 -19.18 11.76 -12.95
C PHE A 537 -20.13 12.77 -13.62
N PHE A 538 -21.38 12.90 -13.13
CA PHE A 538 -22.37 13.79 -13.75
C PHE A 538 -22.30 15.25 -13.27
N SER A 539 -21.81 15.52 -12.06
CA SER A 539 -21.85 16.86 -11.43
C SER A 539 -21.23 18.00 -12.27
N PRO A 540 -20.08 17.83 -12.96
CA PRO A 540 -19.46 18.91 -13.72
C PRO A 540 -20.23 19.32 -15.00
N TRP A 541 -20.98 18.39 -15.60
CA TRP A 541 -21.56 18.58 -16.95
C TRP A 541 -23.09 18.45 -16.98
N TYR A 542 -23.68 17.62 -16.11
CA TYR A 542 -25.11 17.27 -16.10
C TYR A 542 -25.66 17.21 -14.65
N PRO A 543 -25.85 18.36 -13.98
CA PRO A 543 -26.27 18.40 -12.57
C PRO A 543 -27.66 17.78 -12.33
N GLU A 544 -28.55 17.79 -13.33
CA GLU A 544 -29.88 17.16 -13.26
C GLU A 544 -29.77 15.63 -13.16
N LEU A 545 -28.83 15.01 -13.88
CA LEU A 545 -28.55 13.57 -13.81
C LEU A 545 -27.75 13.18 -12.55
N ALA A 546 -27.07 14.14 -11.92
CA ALA A 546 -26.31 13.91 -10.70
C ALA A 546 -27.17 13.86 -9.42
N ALA A 547 -28.36 14.48 -9.44
CA ALA A 547 -29.24 14.62 -8.29
C ALA A 547 -29.76 13.29 -7.70
N PRO A 548 -30.19 12.29 -8.51
CA PRO A 548 -30.64 10.99 -8.01
C PRO A 548 -29.55 10.22 -7.24
N PHE A 549 -28.30 10.34 -7.71
CA PHE A 549 -27.15 9.70 -7.06
C PHE A 549 -26.76 10.40 -5.75
N ALA A 550 -26.96 11.72 -5.65
CA ALA A 550 -26.77 12.44 -4.39
C ALA A 550 -27.79 11.99 -3.32
N SER A 551 -29.06 11.79 -3.69
CA SER A 551 -30.06 11.24 -2.77
C SER A 551 -29.70 9.81 -2.33
N LEU A 552 -29.30 8.95 -3.27
CA LEU A 552 -28.89 7.57 -2.97
C LEU A 552 -27.65 7.50 -2.07
N GLN A 553 -26.68 8.40 -2.27
CA GLN A 553 -25.49 8.51 -1.42
C GLN A 553 -25.88 8.87 0.02
N VAL A 554 -26.77 9.85 0.19
CA VAL A 554 -27.23 10.28 1.52
C VAL A 554 -28.00 9.16 2.21
N GLU A 555 -28.91 8.48 1.52
CA GLU A 555 -29.70 7.37 2.06
C GLU A 555 -28.83 6.16 2.44
N SER A 556 -27.90 5.75 1.56
CA SER A 556 -26.95 4.66 1.83
C SER A 556 -26.06 5.00 3.02
N LYS A 557 -25.48 6.20 3.06
CA LYS A 557 -24.64 6.62 4.20
C LYS A 557 -25.40 6.64 5.51
N GLN A 558 -26.63 7.15 5.51
CA GLN A 558 -27.52 7.10 6.69
C GLN A 558 -27.78 5.66 7.14
N SER A 559 -28.07 4.74 6.22
CA SER A 559 -28.28 3.33 6.56
C SER A 559 -27.01 2.67 7.13
N ALA A 560 -25.84 2.94 6.57
CA ALA A 560 -24.56 2.40 7.03
C ALA A 560 -24.19 2.92 8.43
N ASP A 561 -24.41 4.22 8.69
CA ASP A 561 -24.20 4.81 10.01
C ASP A 561 -25.15 4.17 11.04
N LEU A 562 -26.42 3.93 10.68
CA LEU A 562 -27.39 3.23 11.54
C LEU A 562 -27.04 1.75 11.79
N ASP A 563 -26.47 1.04 10.81
CA ASP A 563 -25.96 -0.33 10.99
C ASP A 563 -24.84 -0.37 12.04
N ILE A 564 -23.97 0.64 12.06
CA ILE A 564 -22.92 0.75 13.08
C ILE A 564 -23.52 1.04 14.45
N VAL A 565 -24.53 1.92 14.54
CA VAL A 565 -25.27 2.19 15.79
C VAL A 565 -25.92 0.93 16.33
N GLU A 566 -26.61 0.16 15.49
CA GLU A 566 -27.24 -1.10 15.88
C GLU A 566 -26.21 -2.11 16.39
N ARG A 567 -25.05 -2.22 15.73
CA ARG A 567 -23.94 -3.08 16.17
C ARG A 567 -23.36 -2.65 17.53
N LEU A 568 -23.26 -1.35 17.79
CA LEU A 568 -22.69 -0.81 19.03
C LEU A 568 -23.66 -0.90 20.22
N LEU A 569 -24.98 -0.78 19.98
CA LEU A 569 -26.01 -0.78 21.02
C LEU A 569 -26.73 -2.14 21.17
N GLY A 570 -26.57 -3.05 20.21
CA GLY A 570 -27.15 -4.39 20.20
C GLY A 570 -28.60 -4.46 19.67
N SER A 571 -29.36 -3.38 19.70
CA SER A 571 -30.71 -3.29 19.11
C SER A 571 -31.07 -1.85 18.76
N LEU A 572 -31.63 -1.63 17.57
CA LEU A 572 -32.10 -0.32 17.10
C LEU A 572 -33.41 -0.47 16.33
N ASP A 573 -34.46 0.23 16.75
CA ASP A 573 -35.69 0.34 15.94
C ASP A 573 -35.52 1.47 14.91
N ARG A 574 -35.15 1.09 13.69
CA ARG A 574 -34.90 2.03 12.58
C ARG A 574 -36.13 2.85 12.22
N SER A 575 -37.30 2.24 12.23
CA SER A 575 -38.56 2.89 11.88
C SER A 575 -38.90 4.00 12.87
N ARG A 576 -38.68 3.74 14.15
CA ARG A 576 -38.89 4.71 15.22
C ARG A 576 -37.81 5.77 15.25
N PHE A 577 -36.55 5.43 14.98
CA PHE A 577 -35.43 6.39 14.95
C PHE A 577 -35.62 7.49 13.89
N GLN A 578 -36.23 7.17 12.75
CA GLN A 578 -36.48 8.14 11.68
C GLN A 578 -37.63 9.11 12.00
N VAL A 579 -38.61 8.72 12.82
CA VAL A 579 -39.84 9.49 13.07
C VAL A 579 -39.86 10.16 14.45
N ASP A 580 -39.42 9.46 15.50
CA ASP A 580 -39.52 9.89 16.89
C ASP A 580 -38.22 10.57 17.34
N HIS A 581 -38.27 11.91 17.45
CA HIS A 581 -37.15 12.74 17.89
C HIS A 581 -36.69 12.41 19.32
N VAL A 582 -37.61 12.07 20.23
CA VAL A 582 -37.27 11.74 21.62
C VAL A 582 -36.52 10.41 21.67
N TYR A 583 -36.98 9.42 20.91
CA TYR A 583 -36.30 8.14 20.80
C TYR A 583 -34.91 8.31 20.17
N ARG A 584 -34.80 9.09 19.09
CA ARG A 584 -33.52 9.42 18.44
C ARG A 584 -32.52 10.01 19.42
N ASP A 585 -32.90 11.04 20.17
CA ASP A 585 -32.04 11.70 21.14
C ASP A 585 -31.61 10.73 22.24
N SER A 586 -32.52 9.87 22.72
CA SER A 586 -32.20 8.86 23.74
C SER A 586 -31.16 7.83 23.26
N ILE A 587 -31.25 7.40 22.01
CA ILE A 587 -30.30 6.45 21.39
C ILE A 587 -28.94 7.11 21.17
N LEU A 588 -28.90 8.35 20.68
CA LEU A 588 -27.65 9.09 20.52
C LEU A 588 -26.96 9.35 21.88
N VAL A 589 -27.73 9.68 22.93
CA VAL A 589 -27.22 9.80 24.29
C VAL A 589 -26.70 8.46 24.82
N ALA A 590 -27.40 7.34 24.58
CA ALA A 590 -26.94 6.00 24.96
C ALA A 590 -25.63 5.62 24.24
N LEU A 591 -25.48 6.03 22.98
CA LEU A 591 -24.27 5.82 22.20
C LEU A 591 -23.07 6.59 22.77
N LEU A 592 -23.29 7.82 23.26
CA LEU A 592 -22.27 8.60 24.00
C LEU A 592 -21.89 7.98 25.35
N HIS A 593 -22.79 7.21 25.98
CA HIS A 593 -22.49 6.47 27.22
C HIS A 593 -21.63 5.22 27.00
N SER A 594 -21.65 4.64 25.79
CA SER A 594 -20.98 3.38 25.48
C SER A 594 -19.47 3.45 25.78
N ASN A 595 -19.02 2.59 26.70
CA ASN A 595 -17.69 2.62 27.33
C ASN A 595 -16.69 1.63 26.72
N GLN A 596 -17.01 1.02 25.58
CA GLN A 596 -16.08 0.10 24.92
C GLN A 596 -14.91 0.90 24.34
N ASN A 597 -13.79 0.23 24.05
CA ASN A 597 -12.50 0.77 23.55
C ASN A 597 -12.57 1.61 22.24
N HIS A 598 -13.78 2.00 21.82
CA HIS A 598 -14.22 2.63 20.59
C HIS A 598 -14.78 4.05 20.83
N THR A 599 -14.38 4.72 21.92
CA THR A 599 -14.89 6.05 22.32
C THR A 599 -14.76 7.11 21.22
N THR A 600 -13.73 7.04 20.37
CA THR A 600 -13.56 7.95 19.23
C THR A 600 -14.56 7.68 18.11
N THR A 601 -14.86 6.41 17.82
CA THR A 601 -15.83 6.03 16.79
C THR A 601 -17.28 6.28 17.20
N SER A 602 -17.67 5.99 18.43
CA SER A 602 -19.05 6.26 18.90
C SER A 602 -19.35 7.75 18.94
N THR A 603 -18.45 8.57 19.50
CA THR A 603 -18.63 10.03 19.52
C THR A 603 -18.70 10.64 18.12
N THR A 604 -17.83 10.21 17.19
CA THR A 604 -17.86 10.69 15.80
C THR A 604 -19.19 10.37 15.14
N ILE A 605 -19.67 9.13 15.27
CA ILE A 605 -20.94 8.69 14.66
C ILE A 605 -22.15 9.43 15.25
N ALA A 606 -22.17 9.66 16.56
CA ALA A 606 -23.26 10.42 17.19
C ALA A 606 -23.38 11.84 16.59
N PHE A 607 -22.25 12.54 16.43
CA PHE A 607 -22.26 13.90 15.91
C PHE A 607 -22.46 13.96 14.39
N THR A 608 -22.01 12.96 13.61
CA THR A 608 -22.36 12.89 12.18
C THR A 608 -23.85 12.66 11.99
N LEU A 609 -24.49 11.81 12.80
CA LEU A 609 -25.94 11.62 12.79
C LEU A 609 -26.68 12.89 13.24
N CYS A 610 -26.18 13.66 14.22
CA CYS A 610 -26.75 14.96 14.55
C CYS A 610 -26.80 15.91 13.34
N GLU A 611 -25.71 15.98 12.56
CA GLU A 611 -25.67 16.82 11.37
C GLU A 611 -26.64 16.32 10.29
N GLN A 612 -26.70 15.00 10.04
CA GLN A 612 -27.59 14.39 9.05
C GLN A 612 -29.07 14.63 9.38
N TYR A 613 -29.45 14.51 10.65
CA TYR A 613 -30.83 14.67 11.12
C TYR A 613 -31.16 16.09 11.60
N ARG A 614 -30.25 17.06 11.39
CA ARG A 614 -30.39 18.48 11.78
C ARG A 614 -30.67 18.70 13.29
N ILE A 615 -30.14 17.83 14.15
CA ILE A 615 -30.18 18.00 15.60
C ILE A 615 -29.06 18.96 16.01
N ARG A 616 -29.35 19.95 16.86
CA ARG A 616 -28.32 20.86 17.33
C ARG A 616 -27.34 20.10 18.24
N PRO A 617 -26.02 20.11 17.95
CA PRO A 617 -25.04 19.42 18.80
C PRO A 617 -25.09 19.85 20.26
N TRP A 618 -25.43 21.12 20.52
CA TRP A 618 -25.61 21.67 21.87
C TRP A 618 -26.74 20.98 22.64
N GLU A 619 -27.88 20.70 21.99
CA GLU A 619 -29.03 20.03 22.61
C GLU A 619 -28.68 18.58 22.99
N LEU A 620 -28.01 17.83 22.10
CA LEU A 620 -27.54 16.48 22.40
C LEU A 620 -26.56 16.48 23.59
N CYS A 621 -25.60 17.40 23.59
CA CYS A 621 -24.63 17.52 24.69
C CYS A 621 -25.32 17.85 26.02
N MET A 622 -26.38 18.67 25.99
CA MET A 622 -27.19 18.98 27.18
C MET A 622 -27.94 17.75 27.69
N HIS A 623 -28.60 17.01 26.80
CA HIS A 623 -29.29 15.78 27.17
C HIS A 623 -28.33 14.72 27.70
N PHE A 624 -27.12 14.63 27.15
CA PHE A 624 -26.06 13.78 27.68
C PHE A 624 -25.60 14.24 29.07
N LEU A 625 -25.37 15.54 29.30
CA LEU A 625 -25.01 16.06 30.61
C LEU A 625 -26.13 15.85 31.65
N GLU A 626 -27.39 16.04 31.27
CA GLU A 626 -28.54 15.75 32.12
C GLU A 626 -28.59 14.26 32.47
N SER A 627 -28.39 13.36 31.50
CA SER A 627 -28.35 11.91 31.77
C SER A 627 -27.19 11.52 32.70
N LEU A 628 -26.02 12.16 32.56
CA LEU A 628 -24.88 11.98 33.45
C LEU A 628 -25.18 12.45 34.88
N VAL A 629 -26.05 13.44 35.08
CA VAL A 629 -26.34 14.01 36.41
C VAL A 629 -27.61 13.41 37.03
N VAL A 630 -28.54 12.89 36.24
CA VAL A 630 -29.84 12.36 36.71
C VAL A 630 -29.83 10.83 36.90
N SER A 631 -28.94 10.09 36.25
CA SER A 631 -28.94 8.61 36.22
C SER A 631 -29.30 7.93 37.56
N ASP A 632 -30.28 7.00 37.50
CA ASP A 632 -30.85 6.22 38.61
C ASP A 632 -29.88 5.19 39.23
N LEU A 633 -28.62 5.12 38.78
CA LEU A 633 -27.56 4.25 39.32
C LEU A 633 -27.16 4.57 40.78
N ALA A 634 -27.85 5.53 41.41
CA ALA A 634 -27.55 6.11 42.70
C ALA A 634 -27.68 5.16 43.90
N GLU A 635 -28.27 3.97 43.74
CA GLU A 635 -28.43 3.03 44.86
C GLU A 635 -27.17 2.20 45.19
N THR A 636 -26.18 2.06 44.28
CA THR A 636 -25.12 1.06 44.50
C THR A 636 -23.65 1.49 44.38
N ALA A 637 -23.25 2.65 43.84
CA ALA A 637 -21.81 2.96 43.79
C ALA A 637 -21.44 4.45 43.61
N THR A 638 -21.28 5.18 44.71
CA THR A 638 -20.62 6.51 44.73
C THR A 638 -19.21 6.51 44.10
N THR A 639 -18.56 5.35 43.98
CA THR A 639 -17.22 5.19 43.38
C THR A 639 -17.22 5.23 41.85
N THR A 640 -18.34 4.94 41.19
CA THR A 640 -18.44 4.95 39.71
C THR A 640 -18.87 6.32 39.17
N ARG A 641 -19.52 7.13 40.01
CA ARG A 641 -20.06 8.44 39.66
C ARG A 641 -19.00 9.44 39.21
N ASP A 642 -17.87 9.50 39.91
CA ASP A 642 -16.73 10.34 39.54
C ASP A 642 -16.11 9.95 38.18
N VAL A 643 -16.20 8.67 37.80
CA VAL A 643 -15.69 8.17 36.52
C VAL A 643 -16.64 8.54 35.37
N GLU A 644 -17.95 8.45 35.60
CA GLU A 644 -18.95 8.86 34.61
C GLU A 644 -18.93 10.36 34.36
N LEU A 645 -18.85 11.18 35.41
CA LEU A 645 -18.80 12.65 35.27
C LEU A 645 -17.51 13.14 34.59
N LYS A 646 -16.42 12.35 34.64
CA LYS A 646 -15.22 12.64 33.83
C LYS A 646 -15.48 12.56 32.32
N LYS A 647 -16.49 11.82 31.86
CA LYS A 647 -16.86 11.76 30.43
C LYS A 647 -17.29 13.12 29.89
N ALA A 648 -17.86 13.99 30.72
CA ALA A 648 -18.21 15.37 30.32
C ALA A 648 -16.99 16.20 29.87
N HIS A 649 -15.78 15.79 30.24
CA HIS A 649 -14.52 16.42 29.81
C HIS A 649 -13.81 15.64 28.68
N GLN A 650 -14.26 14.43 28.36
CA GLN A 650 -13.61 13.54 27.39
C GLN A 650 -14.33 13.50 26.04
N VAL A 651 -15.65 13.72 26.01
CA VAL A 651 -16.40 13.77 24.76
C VAL A 651 -16.03 15.04 24.01
N VAL A 652 -15.64 14.90 22.73
CA VAL A 652 -15.13 16.01 21.91
C VAL A 652 -16.08 16.29 20.76
N VAL A 653 -16.53 17.54 20.65
CA VAL A 653 -17.33 18.06 19.53
C VAL A 653 -16.43 18.94 18.68
N ARG A 654 -16.09 18.51 17.47
CA ARG A 654 -15.21 19.28 16.55
C ARG A 654 -13.90 19.77 17.20
N GLY A 655 -13.30 18.95 18.07
CA GLY A 655 -12.05 19.30 18.78
C GLY A 655 -12.23 19.97 20.16
N ILE A 656 -13.46 20.33 20.55
CA ILE A 656 -13.75 20.99 21.83
C ILE A 656 -14.39 20.01 22.82
N PRO A 657 -13.92 19.90 24.08
CA PRO A 657 -14.57 19.11 25.12
C PRO A 657 -16.06 19.48 25.32
N LEU A 658 -16.90 18.50 25.63
CA LEU A 658 -18.35 18.67 25.75
C LEU A 658 -18.73 19.79 26.71
N LEU A 659 -18.09 19.86 27.88
CA LEU A 659 -18.36 20.92 28.84
C LEU A 659 -17.98 22.30 28.29
N GLU A 660 -16.87 22.42 27.56
CA GLU A 660 -16.48 23.68 26.92
C GLU A 660 -17.44 24.07 25.79
N HIS A 661 -17.95 23.09 25.04
CA HIS A 661 -18.97 23.30 24.01
C HIS A 661 -20.29 23.78 24.61
N LEU A 662 -20.74 23.21 25.73
CA LEU A 662 -21.96 23.64 26.41
C LEU A 662 -21.85 25.05 27.01
N LEU A 663 -20.66 25.39 27.53
CA LEU A 663 -20.36 26.70 28.08
C LEU A 663 -20.22 27.81 27.01
N THR A 664 -20.52 27.54 25.73
CA THR A 664 -20.73 28.56 24.69
C THR A 664 -22.06 29.31 24.89
N GLU A 665 -23.08 28.67 25.48
CA GLU A 665 -24.37 29.28 25.82
C GLU A 665 -24.61 29.26 27.35
N PRO A 666 -23.84 30.03 28.14
CA PRO A 666 -23.84 29.92 29.61
C PRO A 666 -25.16 30.35 30.27
N MET A 667 -25.95 31.27 29.68
CA MET A 667 -27.28 31.63 30.19
C MET A 667 -28.27 30.47 30.06
N VAL A 668 -28.33 29.83 28.88
CA VAL A 668 -29.28 28.74 28.60
C VAL A 668 -28.94 27.51 29.42
N LEU A 669 -27.64 27.18 29.52
CA LEU A 669 -27.11 26.10 30.35
C LEU A 669 -27.45 26.30 31.83
N SER A 670 -27.14 27.46 32.41
CA SER A 670 -27.41 27.74 33.83
C SER A 670 -28.89 27.71 34.16
N ARG A 671 -29.75 28.31 33.33
CA ARG A 671 -31.21 28.28 33.50
C ARG A 671 -31.75 26.85 33.46
N ARG A 672 -31.29 26.04 32.50
CA ARG A 672 -31.73 24.65 32.34
C ARG A 672 -31.29 23.78 33.52
N LEU A 673 -30.05 23.92 33.99
CA LEU A 673 -29.55 23.19 35.16
C LEU A 673 -30.29 23.55 36.44
N LEU A 674 -30.56 24.83 36.69
CA LEU A 674 -31.19 25.30 37.93
C LEU A 674 -32.71 25.09 37.98
N HIS A 675 -33.40 25.14 36.84
CA HIS A 675 -34.87 25.04 36.81
C HIS A 675 -35.40 23.68 36.35
N VAL A 676 -34.65 22.92 35.55
CA VAL A 676 -35.12 21.63 34.99
C VAL A 676 -34.36 20.48 35.65
N THR A 677 -33.03 20.50 35.59
CA THR A 677 -32.21 19.39 36.08
C THR A 677 -32.23 19.30 37.61
N TRP A 678 -32.24 20.44 38.29
CA TRP A 678 -32.23 20.56 39.76
C TRP A 678 -33.21 19.63 40.48
N PHE A 679 -34.45 19.54 40.00
CA PHE A 679 -35.51 18.74 40.64
C PHE A 679 -35.41 17.24 40.31
N ARG A 680 -34.56 16.86 39.35
CA ARG A 680 -34.38 15.48 38.90
C ARG A 680 -33.14 14.82 39.48
N VAL A 681 -32.20 15.58 40.04
CA VAL A 681 -30.98 15.04 40.65
C VAL A 681 -31.33 14.35 41.97
N ASN A 682 -30.77 13.16 42.21
CA ASN A 682 -30.92 12.49 43.49
C ASN A 682 -30.44 13.41 44.64
N PRO A 683 -31.28 13.72 45.63
CA PRO A 683 -30.95 14.65 46.71
C PRO A 683 -29.80 14.19 47.61
N TYR A 684 -29.41 12.92 47.58
CA TYR A 684 -28.32 12.36 48.37
C TYR A 684 -26.99 12.24 47.59
N ASP A 685 -26.98 12.49 46.28
CA ASP A 685 -25.77 12.40 45.45
C ASP A 685 -24.90 13.66 45.55
N SER A 686 -24.06 13.70 46.60
CA SER A 686 -23.12 14.81 46.84
C SER A 686 -22.18 15.11 45.67
N ILE A 687 -21.86 14.14 44.81
CA ILE A 687 -20.92 14.29 43.70
C ILE A 687 -21.62 14.99 42.54
N ALA A 688 -22.84 14.55 42.18
CA ALA A 688 -23.64 15.20 41.14
C ALA A 688 -24.00 16.65 41.50
N TRP A 689 -24.39 16.90 42.75
CA TRP A 689 -24.68 18.25 43.24
C TRP A 689 -23.44 19.16 43.19
N GLU A 690 -22.29 18.68 43.66
CA GLU A 690 -21.03 19.42 43.58
C GLU A 690 -20.65 19.74 42.12
N PHE A 691 -20.82 18.79 41.20
CA PHE A 691 -20.56 18.97 39.78
C PHE A 691 -21.49 20.02 39.16
N LEU A 692 -22.80 19.90 39.37
CA LEU A 692 -23.81 20.84 38.85
C LEU A 692 -23.51 22.28 39.29
N TRP A 693 -23.19 22.49 40.57
CA TRP A 693 -22.86 23.83 41.08
C TRP A 693 -21.52 24.36 40.57
N ARG A 694 -20.52 23.50 40.33
CA ARG A 694 -19.28 23.91 39.66
C ARG A 694 -19.53 24.36 38.23
N VAL A 695 -20.38 23.66 37.48
CA VAL A 695 -20.78 24.07 36.13
C VAL A 695 -21.52 25.41 36.17
N CYS A 696 -22.46 25.59 37.10
CA CYS A 696 -23.16 26.87 37.29
C CYS A 696 -22.22 28.02 37.66
N LEU A 697 -21.22 27.77 38.52
CA LEU A 697 -20.18 28.75 38.86
C LEU A 697 -19.36 29.15 37.62
N GLU A 698 -19.02 28.19 36.76
CA GLU A 698 -18.26 28.45 35.53
C GLU A 698 -19.09 29.21 34.50
N CYS A 699 -20.38 28.90 34.37
CA CYS A 699 -21.33 29.70 33.58
C CYS A 699 -21.32 31.16 34.06
N HIS A 700 -21.42 31.38 35.37
CA HIS A 700 -21.48 32.71 35.95
C HIS A 700 -20.18 33.51 35.74
N LYS A 701 -19.00 32.87 35.82
CA LYS A 701 -17.72 33.52 35.48
C LYS A 701 -17.68 33.98 34.02
N ARG A 702 -18.13 33.14 33.09
CA ARG A 702 -18.14 33.49 31.66
C ARG A 702 -19.17 34.57 31.33
N LEU A 703 -20.32 34.56 32.00
CA LEU A 703 -21.31 35.63 31.88
C LEU A 703 -20.77 36.98 32.37
N LEU A 704 -20.08 36.99 33.51
CA LEU A 704 -19.40 38.19 33.99
C LEU A 704 -18.35 38.69 32.98
N LEU A 705 -17.60 37.79 32.34
CA LEU A 705 -16.62 38.16 31.32
C LEU A 705 -17.25 38.73 30.04
N VAL A 706 -18.38 38.17 29.59
CA VAL A 706 -19.14 38.67 28.43
C VAL A 706 -19.74 40.05 28.73
N LEU A 707 -20.36 40.22 29.90
CA LEU A 707 -20.90 41.51 30.35
C LEU A 707 -19.81 42.58 30.57
N LEU A 708 -18.56 42.18 30.80
CA LEU A 708 -17.41 43.10 30.95
C LEU A 708 -16.68 43.37 29.62
N HIS A 709 -16.91 42.58 28.56
CA HIS A 709 -16.31 42.79 27.24
C HIS A 709 -17.19 43.61 26.29
N ASP A 710 -18.50 43.64 26.53
CA ASP A 710 -19.39 44.57 25.83
C ASP A 710 -19.29 45.96 26.47
N ASP A 711 -18.29 46.74 26.04
CA ASP A 711 -18.17 48.20 26.21
C ASP A 711 -19.27 48.96 25.42
N GLN A 712 -20.48 48.41 25.33
CA GLN A 712 -21.68 49.12 24.89
C GLN A 712 -22.54 49.41 26.11
N THR A 713 -22.34 50.63 26.62
CA THR A 713 -23.31 51.48 27.29
C THR A 713 -24.60 50.80 27.72
N LEU A 714 -24.69 50.59 29.02
CA LEU A 714 -25.90 50.36 29.80
C LEU A 714 -26.79 51.62 29.71
N CYS A 715 -27.42 51.87 28.56
CA CYS A 715 -28.49 52.84 28.30
C CYS A 715 -29.04 52.60 26.88
N ASP A 716 -30.36 52.45 26.79
CA ASP A 716 -31.20 52.38 25.60
C ASP A 716 -31.36 51.00 24.91
N LYS A 717 -32.51 50.39 25.24
CA LYS A 717 -33.23 49.27 24.60
C LYS A 717 -33.08 47.90 25.24
N VAL A 718 -33.46 47.81 26.51
CA VAL A 718 -34.18 46.64 27.04
C VAL A 718 -35.45 47.20 27.68
N ASN A 719 -36.61 46.63 27.35
CA ASN A 719 -37.87 47.07 27.94
C ASN A 719 -37.83 46.82 29.45
N ASP A 720 -38.20 47.83 30.24
CA ASP A 720 -38.20 47.88 31.71
C ASP A 720 -39.04 46.80 32.43
N ASP A 721 -39.58 45.79 31.73
CA ASP A 721 -40.40 44.73 32.31
C ASP A 721 -39.66 43.37 32.49
N ASP A 722 -38.52 43.15 31.83
CA ASP A 722 -37.81 41.84 31.85
C ASP A 722 -36.51 41.82 32.69
N ASP A 723 -35.97 42.98 33.06
CA ASP A 723 -34.71 43.09 33.84
C ASP A 723 -34.87 42.62 35.30
N ASP A 724 -36.08 42.73 35.86
CA ASP A 724 -36.39 42.20 37.20
C ASP A 724 -36.41 40.66 37.24
N VAL A 725 -36.62 39.99 36.09
CA VAL A 725 -36.65 38.51 35.99
C VAL A 725 -35.25 37.93 35.74
N ALA A 726 -34.38 38.64 35.02
CA ALA A 726 -33.00 38.22 34.76
C ALA A 726 -32.13 38.30 36.02
N GLN A 727 -32.32 39.30 36.89
CA GLN A 727 -31.62 39.39 38.18
C GLN A 727 -32.22 38.46 39.26
N SER A 728 -33.48 38.03 39.11
CA SER A 728 -34.17 37.14 40.06
C SER A 728 -33.78 35.65 39.93
N THR A 729 -33.13 35.23 38.85
CA THR A 729 -32.97 33.81 38.50
C THR A 729 -31.56 33.25 38.71
N MET A 730 -30.59 34.06 39.15
CA MET A 730 -29.22 33.61 39.41
C MET A 730 -28.88 33.58 40.90
N ILE A 731 -28.40 32.43 41.36
CA ILE A 731 -27.85 32.28 42.72
C ILE A 731 -26.54 33.08 42.81
N PRO A 732 -26.34 33.91 43.85
CA PRO A 732 -25.10 34.65 44.04
C PRO A 732 -23.86 33.74 44.05
N VAL A 733 -22.76 34.19 43.43
CA VAL A 733 -21.50 33.43 43.32
C VAL A 733 -21.00 32.94 44.68
N ASP A 734 -21.03 33.80 45.70
CA ASP A 734 -20.54 33.45 47.03
C ASP A 734 -21.42 32.39 47.70
N ARG A 735 -22.72 32.38 47.38
CA ARG A 735 -23.66 31.35 47.83
C ARG A 735 -23.43 30.01 47.10
N LEU A 736 -23.18 30.04 45.79
CA LEU A 736 -22.79 28.84 45.03
C LEU A 736 -21.46 28.25 45.50
N LYS A 737 -20.46 29.09 45.82
CA LYS A 737 -19.18 28.64 46.43
C LYS A 737 -19.43 27.95 47.77
N LEU A 738 -20.34 28.48 48.59
CA LEU A 738 -20.73 27.86 49.86
C LEU A 738 -21.47 26.54 49.64
N PHE A 739 -22.30 26.41 48.60
CA PHE A 739 -22.95 25.15 48.24
C PHE A 739 -21.92 24.08 47.85
N VAL A 740 -20.97 24.39 46.95
CA VAL A 740 -19.87 23.49 46.59
C VAL A 740 -19.05 23.07 47.81
N ALA A 741 -18.68 24.03 48.66
CA ALA A 741 -17.94 23.75 49.89
C ALA A 741 -18.76 22.87 50.87
N CYS A 742 -20.07 23.06 50.90
CA CYS A 742 -20.99 22.28 51.72
C CYS A 742 -21.09 20.83 51.25
N ALA A 743 -21.39 20.57 49.97
CA ALA A 743 -21.43 19.21 49.43
C ALA A 743 -20.10 18.48 49.65
N LYS A 744 -18.97 19.16 49.43
CA LYS A 744 -17.64 18.59 49.70
C LYS A 744 -17.46 18.21 51.17
N LYS A 745 -17.85 19.08 52.10
CA LYS A 745 -17.72 18.83 53.55
C LYS A 745 -18.67 17.73 54.05
N LEU A 746 -19.89 17.66 53.53
CA LEU A 746 -20.83 16.58 53.83
C LEU A 746 -20.32 15.24 53.30
N ARG A 747 -19.72 15.21 52.10
CA ARG A 747 -19.06 14.02 51.55
C ARG A 747 -17.84 13.58 52.36
N GLU A 748 -16.95 14.52 52.71
CA GLU A 748 -15.79 14.24 53.58
C GLU A 748 -16.22 13.65 54.93
N ALA A 749 -17.32 14.15 55.49
CA ALA A 749 -17.90 13.66 56.74
C ALA A 749 -18.78 12.41 56.58
N ARG A 750 -19.01 11.94 55.34
CA ARG A 750 -19.89 10.81 54.99
C ARG A 750 -21.31 10.93 55.57
N LEU A 751 -21.87 12.14 55.54
CA LEU A 751 -23.22 12.41 56.05
C LEU A 751 -24.25 12.41 54.89
N PRO A 752 -25.23 11.48 54.86
CA PRO A 752 -26.21 11.38 53.79
C PRO A 752 -27.38 12.35 54.01
N VAL A 753 -27.06 13.65 54.12
CA VAL A 753 -28.05 14.71 54.27
C VAL A 753 -28.76 14.95 52.93
N HIS A 754 -30.06 15.26 52.96
CA HIS A 754 -30.80 15.69 51.77
C HIS A 754 -30.31 17.06 51.29
N ILE A 755 -29.37 17.07 50.35
CA ILE A 755 -28.56 18.25 49.95
C ILE A 755 -29.42 19.37 49.40
N ALA A 756 -30.43 19.04 48.58
CA ALA A 756 -31.33 20.03 48.00
C ALA A 756 -32.13 20.81 49.07
N HIS A 757 -32.51 20.15 50.17
CA HIS A 757 -33.22 20.80 51.29
C HIS A 757 -32.25 21.51 52.22
N PHE A 758 -31.04 20.97 52.39
CA PHE A 758 -30.02 21.54 53.26
C PHE A 758 -29.43 22.85 52.71
N CYS A 759 -29.21 22.95 51.39
CA CYS A 759 -28.71 24.17 50.75
C CYS A 759 -29.83 25.18 50.41
N GLY A 760 -31.07 24.71 50.24
CA GLY A 760 -32.23 25.52 49.89
C GLY A 760 -32.40 25.69 48.38
N PRO A 761 -33.50 26.36 47.95
CA PRO A 761 -33.84 26.53 46.54
C PRO A 761 -32.83 27.39 45.78
N ALA A 762 -32.90 27.33 44.45
CA ALA A 762 -32.06 28.09 43.52
C ALA A 762 -32.45 29.58 43.44
N THR A 763 -32.71 30.22 44.57
CA THR A 763 -33.13 31.62 44.66
C THR A 763 -32.13 32.46 45.44
N THR A 764 -32.18 33.78 45.25
CA THR A 764 -31.31 34.78 45.89
C THR A 764 -31.51 34.85 47.41
N PHE A 765 -32.74 34.66 47.89
CA PHE A 765 -33.12 34.84 49.30
C PHE A 765 -33.52 33.51 49.94
N CYS A 766 -32.95 33.19 51.12
CA CYS A 766 -33.48 32.11 51.96
C CYS A 766 -34.78 32.60 52.59
N THR A 767 -35.88 31.87 52.39
CA THR A 767 -37.07 32.06 53.20
C THR A 767 -36.90 31.39 54.57
N PRO A 768 -37.64 31.82 55.60
CA PRO A 768 -37.67 31.12 56.88
C PRO A 768 -38.04 29.63 56.75
N ALA A 769 -38.89 29.27 55.77
CA ALA A 769 -39.26 27.88 55.49
C ALA A 769 -38.07 27.05 54.97
N ASP A 770 -37.19 27.64 54.15
CA ASP A 770 -35.98 26.95 53.66
C ASP A 770 -34.99 26.65 54.79
N VAL A 771 -34.88 27.58 55.76
CA VAL A 771 -34.05 27.37 56.95
C VAL A 771 -34.61 26.24 57.81
N GLN A 772 -35.94 26.13 57.93
CA GLN A 772 -36.60 25.02 58.62
C GLN A 772 -36.33 23.68 57.93
N LEU A 773 -36.46 23.62 56.61
CA LEU A 773 -36.16 22.41 55.83
C LEU A 773 -34.69 22.00 55.95
N ALA A 774 -33.77 22.97 55.97
CA ALA A 774 -32.35 22.69 56.15
C ALA A 774 -32.02 22.12 57.52
N VAL A 775 -32.65 22.65 58.58
CA VAL A 775 -32.52 22.12 59.94
C VAL A 775 -33.15 20.73 60.02
N GLN A 776 -34.34 20.52 59.45
CA GLN A 776 -35.00 19.20 59.41
C GLN A 776 -34.18 18.16 58.66
N ALA A 777 -33.52 18.52 57.56
CA ALA A 777 -32.62 17.64 56.83
C ALA A 777 -31.37 17.26 57.66
N ALA A 778 -30.94 18.12 58.57
CA ALA A 778 -29.77 17.87 59.42
C ALA A 778 -30.09 16.97 60.63
N ILE A 779 -31.31 17.05 61.17
CA ILE A 779 -31.74 16.39 62.42
C ILE A 779 -31.39 14.88 62.47
N PRO A 780 -31.72 14.05 61.46
CA PRO A 780 -31.47 12.61 61.51
C PRO A 780 -29.99 12.23 61.61
N HIS A 781 -29.10 13.17 61.31
CA HIS A 781 -27.66 12.97 61.24
C HIS A 781 -26.90 13.71 62.34
N LEU A 782 -27.60 14.38 63.26
CA LEU A 782 -26.99 15.03 64.41
C LEU A 782 -26.49 13.97 65.40
N SER A 783 -25.18 13.96 65.62
CA SER A 783 -24.49 13.10 66.57
C SER A 783 -23.35 13.88 67.22
N GLY A 784 -22.77 13.36 68.29
CA GLY A 784 -21.64 14.00 68.98
C GLY A 784 -20.43 14.27 68.07
N THR A 785 -20.26 13.50 66.99
CA THR A 785 -19.17 13.66 66.03
C THR A 785 -19.55 14.57 64.84
N SER A 786 -20.82 14.62 64.43
CA SER A 786 -21.28 15.40 63.27
C SER A 786 -21.73 16.82 63.63
N ILE A 787 -22.12 17.07 64.90
CA ILE A 787 -22.75 18.32 65.34
C ILE A 787 -21.92 19.57 65.04
N LYS A 788 -20.61 19.51 65.26
CA LYS A 788 -19.70 20.62 64.97
C LYS A 788 -19.68 20.97 63.48
N THR A 789 -19.69 19.95 62.62
CA THR A 789 -19.68 20.11 61.16
C THR A 789 -21.00 20.66 60.67
N LEU A 790 -22.13 20.08 61.10
CA LEU A 790 -23.47 20.53 60.70
C LEU A 790 -23.80 21.94 61.22
N ALA A 791 -23.45 22.25 62.47
CA ALA A 791 -23.63 23.60 63.03
C ALA A 791 -22.80 24.65 62.29
N MET A 792 -21.55 24.35 61.94
CA MET A 792 -20.71 25.24 61.12
C MET A 792 -21.31 25.46 59.72
N LEU A 793 -21.84 24.41 59.08
CA LEU A 793 -22.43 24.51 57.75
C LEU A 793 -23.75 25.30 57.76
N LEU A 794 -24.64 25.02 58.72
CA LEU A 794 -25.90 25.76 58.91
C LEU A 794 -25.66 27.23 59.25
N PHE A 795 -24.63 27.54 60.05
CA PHE A 795 -24.23 28.92 60.31
C PHE A 795 -23.74 29.63 59.06
N LYS A 796 -22.91 28.97 58.25
CA LYS A 796 -22.37 29.56 57.02
C LYS A 796 -23.43 29.79 55.95
N LEU A 797 -24.38 28.86 55.79
CA LEU A 797 -25.41 28.90 54.76
C LEU A 797 -26.62 29.74 55.17
N HIS A 798 -27.14 29.52 56.38
CA HIS A 798 -28.43 30.04 56.83
C HIS A 798 -28.34 30.95 58.06
N LYS A 799 -27.12 31.23 58.55
CA LYS A 799 -26.87 32.03 59.77
C LYS A 799 -27.50 31.45 61.04
N VAL A 800 -27.81 30.15 61.06
CA VAL A 800 -28.31 29.47 62.27
C VAL A 800 -27.16 29.38 63.29
N PRO A 801 -27.34 29.91 64.51
CA PRO A 801 -26.28 29.87 65.52
C PRO A 801 -26.03 28.44 65.99
N ALA A 802 -24.76 28.10 66.23
CA ALA A 802 -24.38 26.76 66.69
C ALA A 802 -25.08 26.36 67.99
N SER A 803 -25.38 27.33 68.85
CA SER A 803 -26.12 27.13 70.09
C SER A 803 -27.54 26.60 69.86
N ALA A 804 -28.23 27.03 68.80
CA ALA A 804 -29.55 26.50 68.46
C ALA A 804 -29.49 25.02 68.01
N VAL A 805 -28.48 24.64 67.24
CA VAL A 805 -28.28 23.25 66.80
C VAL A 805 -27.92 22.34 67.98
N ILE A 806 -27.11 22.84 68.92
CA ILE A 806 -26.78 22.13 70.17
C ILE A 806 -28.03 21.89 71.02
N VAL A 807 -28.88 22.88 71.16
CA VAL A 807 -30.15 22.78 71.91
C VAL A 807 -31.10 21.76 71.26
N ILE A 808 -31.20 21.74 69.93
CA ILE A 808 -31.98 20.73 69.19
C ILE A 808 -31.40 19.33 69.40
N TYR A 809 -30.07 19.17 69.36
CA TYR A 809 -29.41 17.90 69.63
C TYR A 809 -29.64 17.39 71.06
N MET A 810 -29.63 18.29 72.04
CA MET A 810 -29.95 17.97 73.44
C MET A 810 -31.39 17.45 73.56
N ASP A 811 -32.35 18.09 72.88
CA ASP A 811 -33.74 17.64 72.86
C ASP A 811 -33.90 16.23 72.28
N ILE A 812 -33.18 15.92 71.20
CA ILE A 812 -33.18 14.57 70.58
C ILE A 812 -32.65 13.53 71.57
N ILE A 813 -31.53 13.80 72.26
CA ILE A 813 -31.01 12.84 73.26
C ILE A 813 -31.97 12.70 74.44
N TRP A 814 -32.46 13.82 74.97
CA TRP A 814 -33.32 13.85 76.16
C TRP A 814 -34.69 13.21 75.91
N THR A 815 -35.18 13.22 74.67
CA THR A 815 -36.41 12.51 74.26
C THR A 815 -36.19 11.02 74.10
N HIS A 816 -35.12 10.60 73.41
CA HIS A 816 -34.89 9.19 73.06
C HIS A 816 -34.27 8.36 74.19
N GLU A 817 -33.43 8.95 75.03
CA GLU A 817 -32.76 8.23 76.11
C GLU A 817 -33.72 8.01 77.30
N SER A 818 -33.85 6.74 77.70
CA SER A 818 -34.79 6.33 78.76
C SER A 818 -34.28 6.71 80.15
N ASN A 819 -32.96 6.66 80.34
CA ASN A 819 -32.30 6.98 81.59
C ASN A 819 -31.88 8.46 81.63
N VAL A 820 -32.48 9.19 82.57
CA VAL A 820 -32.28 10.63 82.76
C VAL A 820 -30.81 11.00 83.05
N ASP A 821 -30.10 10.16 83.82
CA ASP A 821 -28.70 10.43 84.17
C ASP A 821 -27.77 10.26 82.98
N LEU A 822 -27.95 9.19 82.20
CA LEU A 822 -27.19 8.95 80.98
C LEU A 822 -27.48 10.01 79.90
N ALA A 823 -28.74 10.40 79.75
CA ALA A 823 -29.16 11.44 78.82
C ALA A 823 -28.50 12.79 79.14
N TYR A 824 -28.48 13.18 80.42
CA TYR A 824 -27.84 14.41 80.84
C TYR A 824 -26.31 14.35 80.68
N GLU A 825 -25.66 13.29 81.16
CA GLU A 825 -24.21 13.13 81.05
C GLU A 825 -23.72 13.10 79.60
N ALA A 826 -24.50 12.51 78.67
CA ALA A 826 -24.20 12.54 77.24
C ALA A 826 -24.26 13.96 76.64
N THR A 827 -25.13 14.83 77.17
CA THR A 827 -25.30 16.21 76.69
C THR A 827 -24.43 17.24 77.40
N LYS A 828 -23.97 16.93 78.61
CA LYS A 828 -23.18 17.81 79.49
C LYS A 828 -21.94 18.44 78.82
N PRO A 829 -21.15 17.71 78.00
CA PRO A 829 -19.98 18.30 77.31
C PRO A 829 -20.35 19.46 76.36
N PHE A 830 -21.56 19.44 75.80
CA PHE A 830 -22.01 20.39 74.78
C PHE A 830 -22.61 21.66 75.39
N LEU A 831 -22.95 21.68 76.68
CA LEU A 831 -23.50 22.85 77.39
C LEU A 831 -22.56 24.07 77.27
N SER A 832 -21.25 23.83 77.27
CA SER A 832 -20.22 24.86 77.10
C SER A 832 -20.38 25.69 75.81
N GLY A 833 -20.94 25.09 74.75
CA GLY A 833 -21.18 25.71 73.44
C GLY A 833 -22.54 26.40 73.28
N VAL A 834 -23.40 26.38 74.30
CA VAL A 834 -24.72 27.03 74.25
C VAL A 834 -24.59 28.51 74.63
N SER A 835 -25.20 29.43 73.86
CA SER A 835 -25.19 30.86 74.18
C SER A 835 -25.98 31.15 75.45
N THR A 836 -25.69 32.26 76.13
CA THR A 836 -26.36 32.66 77.38
C THR A 836 -27.88 32.66 77.24
N ASP A 837 -28.39 33.19 76.13
CA ASP A 837 -29.83 33.27 75.86
C ASP A 837 -30.48 31.89 75.71
N HIS A 838 -29.80 30.96 75.03
CA HIS A 838 -30.28 29.59 74.87
C HIS A 838 -30.10 28.76 76.15
N VAL A 839 -29.12 29.08 77.00
CA VAL A 839 -28.97 28.47 78.33
C VAL A 839 -30.14 28.86 79.23
N VAL A 840 -30.56 30.12 79.19
CA VAL A 840 -31.72 30.58 79.97
C VAL A 840 -33.03 30.09 79.39
N TRP A 841 -33.13 30.01 78.07
CA TRP A 841 -34.23 29.33 77.41
C TRP A 841 -34.32 27.84 77.81
N LEU A 842 -33.20 27.12 77.87
CA LEU A 842 -33.12 25.74 78.37
C LEU A 842 -33.55 25.65 79.85
N ALA A 843 -33.03 26.55 80.71
CA ALA A 843 -33.37 26.56 82.13
C ALA A 843 -34.87 26.81 82.37
N ASN A 844 -35.45 27.80 81.68
CA ASN A 844 -36.85 28.19 81.84
C ASN A 844 -37.83 27.15 81.32
N HIS A 845 -37.52 26.49 80.20
CA HIS A 845 -38.47 25.60 79.52
C HIS A 845 -38.24 24.10 79.79
N PHE A 846 -37.05 23.68 80.24
CA PHE A 846 -36.72 22.26 80.42
C PHE A 846 -36.44 21.89 81.88
N VAL A 847 -36.03 22.85 82.72
CA VAL A 847 -35.65 22.60 84.12
C VAL A 847 -36.58 23.28 85.14
N GLY A 848 -37.25 24.37 84.75
CA GLY A 848 -38.28 25.06 85.53
C GLY A 848 -39.51 24.21 85.86
N LEU A 849 -40.42 24.75 86.70
CA LEU A 849 -41.63 24.06 87.18
C LEU A 849 -42.39 23.35 86.04
N PRO A 850 -42.88 22.11 86.27
CA PRO A 850 -43.59 21.35 85.26
C PRO A 850 -44.99 21.93 85.08
N SER A 851 -45.12 23.05 84.36
CA SER A 851 -46.42 23.48 83.88
C SER A 851 -46.71 22.69 82.61
N ALA A 852 -47.52 21.64 82.73
CA ALA A 852 -47.85 20.69 81.68
C ALA A 852 -48.55 21.29 80.43
N THR A 853 -48.65 22.63 80.32
CA THR A 853 -49.42 23.33 79.31
C THR A 853 -48.66 24.41 78.54
N SER A 854 -47.38 24.72 78.85
CA SER A 854 -46.63 25.69 78.04
C SER A 854 -46.03 25.04 76.79
N SER A 855 -46.59 25.32 75.62
CA SER A 855 -45.98 24.92 74.34
C SER A 855 -44.68 25.72 74.14
N VAL A 856 -43.54 25.04 74.13
CA VAL A 856 -42.25 25.67 73.84
C VAL A 856 -42.24 26.16 72.39
N PRO A 857 -41.90 27.43 72.11
CA PRO A 857 -41.89 27.95 70.75
C PRO A 857 -40.89 27.16 69.89
N PRO A 858 -41.25 26.80 68.65
CA PRO A 858 -40.37 26.04 67.78
C PRO A 858 -39.13 26.87 67.41
N LEU A 859 -37.96 26.26 67.49
CA LEU A 859 -36.69 26.89 67.15
C LEU A 859 -36.28 26.44 65.75
N TYR A 860 -36.29 27.36 64.78
CA TYR A 860 -36.05 27.05 63.36
C TYR A 860 -36.91 25.87 62.86
N GLY A 861 -38.17 25.81 63.27
CA GLY A 861 -39.13 24.76 62.85
C GLY A 861 -39.00 23.43 63.59
N HIS A 862 -38.04 23.28 64.51
CA HIS A 862 -37.94 22.13 65.40
C HIS A 862 -38.92 22.27 66.57
N THR A 863 -39.78 21.27 66.77
CA THR A 863 -40.71 21.20 67.90
C THR A 863 -40.11 20.38 69.03
N PHE A 864 -39.91 21.02 70.18
CA PHE A 864 -39.28 20.38 71.34
C PHE A 864 -40.25 19.44 72.04
N GLN A 865 -39.81 18.19 72.24
CA GLN A 865 -40.60 17.16 72.92
C GLN A 865 -40.04 16.80 74.31
N SER A 866 -38.76 17.10 74.57
CA SER A 866 -38.13 16.78 75.86
C SER A 866 -38.68 17.56 77.08
N PRO A 867 -39.33 18.75 76.98
CA PRO A 867 -39.96 19.36 78.15
C PRO A 867 -41.02 18.46 78.79
N ALA A 868 -41.84 17.80 77.97
CA ALA A 868 -42.86 16.86 78.43
C ALA A 868 -42.27 15.49 78.81
N ALA A 869 -41.28 14.99 78.05
CA ALA A 869 -40.72 13.66 78.25
C ALA A 869 -39.59 13.60 79.30
N PHE A 870 -38.58 14.46 79.20
CA PHE A 870 -37.42 14.52 80.10
C PHE A 870 -37.72 15.29 81.39
N GLY A 871 -38.37 16.46 81.28
CA GLY A 871 -38.75 17.29 82.42
C GLY A 871 -39.56 16.54 83.48
N ALA A 872 -40.53 15.74 83.04
CA ALA A 872 -41.38 14.91 83.92
C ALA A 872 -40.62 13.79 84.65
N ARG A 873 -39.53 13.27 84.06
CA ARG A 873 -38.73 12.17 84.62
C ARG A 873 -37.60 12.64 85.55
N LEU A 874 -37.27 13.93 85.54
CA LEU A 874 -36.18 14.48 86.35
C LEU A 874 -36.46 14.38 87.85
N THR A 875 -35.62 13.63 88.58
CA THR A 875 -35.63 13.64 90.05
C THR A 875 -35.23 15.02 90.57
N PRO A 876 -35.72 15.43 91.74
CA PRO A 876 -35.35 16.72 92.31
C PRO A 876 -33.85 16.96 92.47
N SER A 877 -33.11 15.93 92.90
CA SER A 877 -31.65 16.01 93.04
C SER A 877 -30.96 16.23 91.70
N LYS A 878 -31.46 15.61 90.62
CA LYS A 878 -30.90 15.79 89.28
C LYS A 878 -31.26 17.15 88.71
N ARG A 879 -32.47 17.68 88.96
CA ARG A 879 -32.82 19.07 88.59
C ARG A 879 -31.84 20.07 89.21
N LEU A 880 -31.52 19.89 90.49
CA LEU A 880 -30.55 20.74 91.18
C LEU A 880 -29.14 20.66 90.59
N GLU A 881 -28.69 19.46 90.22
CA GLU A 881 -27.41 19.28 89.54
C GLU A 881 -27.37 20.02 88.20
N ILE A 882 -28.40 19.87 87.37
CA ILE A 882 -28.52 20.53 86.06
C ILE A 882 -28.52 22.05 86.24
N VAL A 883 -29.34 22.59 87.14
CA VAL A 883 -29.37 24.04 87.37
C VAL A 883 -28.04 24.54 87.93
N SER A 884 -27.39 23.78 88.82
CA SER A 884 -26.08 24.15 89.35
C SER A 884 -25.02 24.21 88.25
N ASP A 885 -25.03 23.26 87.31
CA ASP A 885 -24.09 23.23 86.19
C ASP A 885 -24.36 24.38 85.20
N LEU A 886 -25.63 24.66 84.89
CA LEU A 886 -26.03 25.80 84.06
C LEU A 886 -25.65 27.13 84.73
N TYR A 887 -25.85 27.26 86.03
CA TYR A 887 -25.45 28.44 86.80
C TYR A 887 -23.94 28.63 86.81
N LYS A 888 -23.15 27.57 87.09
CA LYS A 888 -21.68 27.61 87.01
C LYS A 888 -21.20 28.03 85.63
N LEU A 889 -21.90 27.60 84.59
CA LEU A 889 -21.58 27.92 83.20
C LEU A 889 -21.89 29.37 82.83
N VAL A 890 -22.96 29.95 83.38
CA VAL A 890 -23.26 31.39 83.25
C VAL A 890 -22.29 32.23 84.09
N SER A 891 -21.99 31.82 85.32
CA SER A 891 -21.15 32.56 86.27
C SER A 891 -19.65 32.52 85.94
N SER A 892 -19.18 31.48 85.24
CA SER A 892 -17.76 31.35 84.84
C SER A 892 -17.40 32.11 83.56
N ARG A 893 -18.38 32.65 82.82
CA ARG A 893 -18.14 33.42 81.60
C ARG A 893 -17.77 34.86 81.97
N GLN A 894 -16.53 35.26 81.70
CA GLN A 894 -16.11 36.65 81.87
C GLN A 894 -16.79 37.54 80.82
N VAL A 895 -17.45 38.60 81.28
CA VAL A 895 -18.19 39.54 80.44
C VAL A 895 -17.32 40.75 80.10
N GLN A 896 -17.12 41.03 78.82
CA GLN A 896 -16.62 42.32 78.34
C GLN A 896 -17.78 43.13 77.74
N GLY A 897 -18.10 44.29 78.33
CA GLY A 897 -19.07 45.27 77.81
C GLY A 897 -20.43 45.32 78.51
N ASN A 898 -21.37 46.10 77.94
CA ASN A 898 -22.73 46.41 78.45
C ASN A 898 -23.66 45.18 78.66
N SER A 899 -23.17 43.96 78.43
CA SER A 899 -23.87 42.70 78.67
C SER A 899 -23.76 42.20 80.12
N SER A 900 -23.08 42.92 81.02
CA SER A 900 -22.96 42.53 82.43
C SER A 900 -24.31 42.54 83.16
N MET A 901 -25.19 43.48 82.80
CA MET A 901 -26.52 43.62 83.40
C MET A 901 -27.49 42.53 82.91
N ASP A 902 -27.41 42.14 81.64
CA ASP A 902 -28.18 41.03 81.08
C ASP A 902 -27.70 39.68 81.61
N VAL A 903 -26.39 39.47 81.80
CA VAL A 903 -25.85 38.23 82.40
C VAL A 903 -26.20 38.14 83.89
N ALA A 904 -26.29 39.26 84.62
CA ALA A 904 -26.77 39.29 85.99
C ALA A 904 -28.28 39.01 86.08
N LEU A 905 -29.10 39.57 85.19
CA LEU A 905 -30.53 39.26 85.06
C LEU A 905 -30.78 37.81 84.66
N LEU A 906 -29.98 37.25 83.75
CA LEU A 906 -30.02 35.84 83.36
C LEU A 906 -29.52 34.92 84.49
N GLY A 907 -28.46 35.30 85.21
CA GLY A 907 -27.97 34.61 86.41
C GLY A 907 -29.03 34.57 87.51
N ASN A 908 -29.75 35.68 87.70
CA ASN A 908 -30.92 35.76 88.56
C ASN A 908 -32.04 34.84 88.08
N ALA A 909 -32.36 34.78 86.78
CA ALA A 909 -33.38 33.87 86.25
C ALA A 909 -33.01 32.37 86.47
N VAL A 910 -31.74 32.00 86.30
CA VAL A 910 -31.26 30.63 86.60
C VAL A 910 -31.32 30.35 88.11
N LEU A 911 -30.93 31.31 88.96
CA LEU A 911 -31.08 31.23 90.42
C LEU A 911 -32.54 31.07 90.85
N TRP A 912 -33.46 31.83 90.25
CA TRP A 912 -34.90 31.70 90.47
C TRP A 912 -35.43 30.32 90.04
N SER A 913 -34.99 29.80 88.89
CA SER A 913 -35.35 28.45 88.45
C SER A 913 -34.80 27.35 89.38
N ALA A 914 -33.61 27.56 89.97
CA ALA A 914 -33.03 26.68 91.00
C ALA A 914 -33.88 26.68 92.28
N LEU A 915 -34.32 27.87 92.69
CA LEU A 915 -35.19 28.11 93.84
C LEU A 915 -36.55 27.41 93.69
N LEU A 916 -37.15 27.50 92.50
CA LEU A 916 -38.42 26.84 92.16
C LEU A 916 -38.27 25.31 92.05
N ALA A 917 -37.15 24.81 91.53
CA ALA A 917 -36.86 23.38 91.50
C ALA A 917 -36.71 22.79 92.92
N LEU A 918 -36.18 23.56 93.87
CA LEU A 918 -36.16 23.22 95.30
C LEU A 918 -37.57 23.20 95.93
N LEU A 919 -38.46 24.10 95.50
CA LEU A 919 -39.87 24.15 95.94
C LEU A 919 -40.71 22.96 95.46
N ALA A 920 -40.42 22.42 94.27
CA ALA A 920 -41.11 21.25 93.72
C ALA A 920 -40.91 19.97 94.57
N VAL A 921 -39.82 19.88 95.34
CA VAL A 921 -39.56 18.77 96.29
C VAL A 921 -40.52 18.78 97.47
N SER A 922 -41.18 19.92 97.71
CA SER A 922 -42.11 20.16 98.81
C SER A 922 -43.60 20.13 98.41
N HIS A 923 -43.94 19.68 97.19
CA HIS A 923 -45.33 19.56 96.70
C HIS A 923 -46.16 20.86 96.79
N VAL A 924 -45.59 22.00 96.41
CA VAL A 924 -46.34 23.24 96.23
C VAL A 924 -46.39 23.56 94.74
N GLU A 925 -47.58 23.55 94.15
CA GLU A 925 -47.80 24.05 92.79
C GLU A 925 -47.82 25.57 92.83
N PHE A 926 -46.96 26.20 92.02
CA PHE A 926 -46.95 27.66 91.84
C PHE A 926 -46.94 27.96 90.34
N ALA A 927 -47.80 28.87 89.91
CA ALA A 927 -47.83 29.38 88.54
C ALA A 927 -47.14 30.75 88.51
N LEU A 928 -46.23 30.94 87.56
CA LEU A 928 -45.52 32.20 87.33
C LEU A 928 -46.08 32.86 86.06
N ASP A 929 -46.79 33.97 86.24
CA ASP A 929 -47.15 34.87 85.15
C ASP A 929 -46.00 35.84 84.88
N THR A 930 -45.15 35.52 83.90
CA THR A 930 -43.93 36.26 83.56
C THR A 930 -44.15 37.37 82.52
N ARG A 931 -45.32 38.00 82.47
CA ARG A 931 -45.62 39.01 81.43
C ARG A 931 -45.31 40.46 81.76
N ASP A 932 -45.05 40.82 83.02
CA ASP A 932 -44.76 42.21 83.38
C ASP A 932 -43.33 42.41 83.93
N LYS A 933 -42.70 43.50 83.47
CA LYS A 933 -41.27 43.87 83.63
C LYS A 933 -40.84 44.26 85.05
N SER A 934 -41.40 43.64 86.07
CA SER A 934 -40.87 43.70 87.44
C SER A 934 -41.24 42.41 88.16
N PRO A 935 -40.30 41.48 88.39
CA PRO A 935 -40.62 40.27 89.14
C PRO A 935 -40.62 40.64 90.62
N THR A 936 -41.72 41.16 91.14
CA THR A 936 -41.98 41.01 92.58
C THR A 936 -42.58 39.62 92.76
N PHE A 937 -41.68 38.64 92.80
CA PHE A 937 -41.99 37.31 93.31
C PHE A 937 -42.61 37.43 94.71
N PRO A 938 -43.63 36.65 95.11
CA PRO A 938 -44.12 36.64 96.48
C PRO A 938 -43.12 35.88 97.37
N PHE A 939 -41.95 36.48 97.57
CA PHE A 939 -40.80 35.90 98.24
C PHE A 939 -41.12 35.57 99.71
N ASP A 940 -41.97 36.39 100.34
CA ASP A 940 -42.38 36.24 101.74
C ASP A 940 -43.26 35.00 101.98
N GLU A 941 -44.15 34.66 101.03
CA GLU A 941 -45.02 33.48 101.13
C GLU A 941 -44.23 32.17 100.94
N ALA A 942 -43.31 32.14 99.96
CA ALA A 942 -42.46 30.98 99.72
C ALA A 942 -41.46 30.75 100.88
N ILE A 943 -40.88 31.82 101.43
CA ILE A 943 -40.01 31.75 102.61
C ILE A 943 -40.79 31.32 103.85
N ALA A 944 -42.00 31.83 104.08
CA ALA A 944 -42.82 31.42 105.21
C ALA A 944 -43.16 29.91 105.17
N VAL A 945 -43.47 29.36 103.99
CA VAL A 945 -43.73 27.94 103.79
C VAL A 945 -42.46 27.09 103.98
N TRP A 946 -41.29 27.58 103.58
CA TRP A 946 -39.99 26.94 103.82
C TRP A 946 -39.60 26.89 105.29
N CYS A 947 -39.78 28.01 105.99
CA CYS A 947 -39.48 28.14 107.41
C CYS A 947 -40.34 27.20 108.28
N ALA A 948 -41.55 26.84 107.82
CA ALA A 948 -42.46 25.96 108.54
C ALA A 948 -42.13 24.45 108.48
N ARG A 949 -41.19 24.00 107.62
CA ARG A 949 -41.06 22.57 107.26
C ARG A 949 -39.76 21.84 107.64
N GLY A 950 -38.90 22.42 108.48
CA GLY A 950 -37.73 21.69 109.05
C GLY A 950 -36.75 21.18 107.99
N LEU A 951 -36.02 22.09 107.36
CA LEU A 951 -35.05 21.79 106.29
C LEU A 951 -33.73 21.21 106.87
N SER A 952 -33.06 20.33 106.12
CA SER A 952 -31.74 19.83 106.50
C SER A 952 -30.66 20.92 106.41
N LEU A 953 -29.64 20.84 107.28
CA LEU A 953 -28.56 21.85 107.38
C LEU A 953 -27.86 22.12 106.04
N GLU A 954 -27.66 21.07 105.23
CA GLU A 954 -27.03 21.14 103.92
C GLU A 954 -27.89 21.92 102.91
N ARG A 955 -29.22 21.70 102.93
CA ARG A 955 -30.18 22.43 102.10
C ARG A 955 -30.33 23.88 102.55
N CYS A 956 -30.29 24.15 103.86
CA CYS A 956 -30.27 25.51 104.40
C CYS A 956 -29.01 26.27 103.94
N ARG A 957 -27.83 25.64 103.95
CA ARG A 957 -26.58 26.26 103.45
C ARG A 957 -26.64 26.57 101.96
N MET A 958 -27.18 25.65 101.15
CA MET A 958 -27.34 25.84 99.72
C MET A 958 -28.34 26.97 99.40
N LEU A 959 -29.47 27.01 100.11
CA LEU A 959 -30.46 28.10 100.01
C LEU A 959 -29.87 29.45 100.44
N LEU A 960 -29.06 29.50 101.50
CA LEU A 960 -28.35 30.71 101.93
C LEU A 960 -27.34 31.19 100.90
N GLN A 961 -26.58 30.27 100.28
CA GLN A 961 -25.64 30.63 99.21
C GLN A 961 -26.37 31.16 97.97
N LEU A 962 -27.47 30.53 97.56
CA LEU A 962 -28.27 30.96 96.40
C LEU A 962 -28.98 32.30 96.64
N THR A 963 -29.54 32.52 97.84
CA THR A 963 -30.18 33.79 98.23
C THR A 963 -29.18 34.92 98.45
N SER A 964 -27.93 34.60 98.84
CA SER A 964 -26.84 35.57 98.94
C SER A 964 -26.35 36.13 97.60
N ALA A 965 -26.59 35.41 96.50
CA ALA A 965 -26.16 35.80 95.16
C ALA A 965 -27.20 36.63 94.39
N LEU A 966 -28.44 36.75 94.90
CA LEU A 966 -29.52 37.59 94.35
C LEU A 966 -29.37 39.01 94.92
N ASP A 967 -28.69 39.90 94.20
CA ASP A 967 -28.23 41.21 94.72
C ASP A 967 -29.27 42.35 94.68
N ASP A 968 -30.58 42.04 94.67
CA ASP A 968 -31.67 43.03 94.70
C ASP A 968 -32.52 42.89 95.99
N GLY A 969 -32.25 43.74 96.99
CA GLY A 969 -33.15 43.97 98.13
C GLY A 969 -32.63 43.47 99.50
N ARG A 970 -31.93 44.34 100.24
CA ARG A 970 -31.27 44.06 101.53
C ARG A 970 -32.20 43.66 102.69
N ASP A 971 -33.52 43.73 102.56
CA ASP A 971 -34.42 43.51 103.70
C ASP A 971 -34.77 42.03 103.93
N HIS A 972 -34.76 41.19 102.89
CA HIS A 972 -35.33 39.83 102.96
C HIS A 972 -34.29 38.78 103.39
N GLN A 973 -33.00 39.01 103.06
CA GLN A 973 -31.86 38.23 103.60
C GLN A 973 -31.79 38.32 105.12
N VAL A 974 -32.10 39.48 105.70
CA VAL A 974 -32.06 39.69 107.15
C VAL A 974 -33.16 38.88 107.84
N TYR A 975 -34.37 38.80 107.28
CA TYR A 975 -35.45 37.96 107.84
C TYR A 975 -35.14 36.46 107.75
N PHE A 976 -34.61 35.99 106.63
CA PHE A 976 -34.24 34.58 106.46
C PHE A 976 -33.06 34.17 107.34
N ALA A 977 -32.00 35.00 107.40
CA ALA A 977 -30.85 34.77 108.27
C ALA A 977 -31.23 34.80 109.76
N ARG A 978 -32.16 35.68 110.16
CA ARG A 978 -32.66 35.78 111.55
C ARG A 978 -33.52 34.58 111.94
N HIS A 979 -34.27 33.98 111.01
CA HIS A 979 -35.06 32.78 111.26
C HIS A 979 -34.20 31.51 111.29
N ILE A 980 -33.19 31.39 110.42
CA ILE A 980 -32.19 30.30 110.49
C ILE A 980 -31.35 30.41 111.77
N ALA A 981 -30.94 31.61 112.17
CA ALA A 981 -30.30 31.82 113.47
C ALA A 981 -31.22 31.40 114.64
N GLY A 982 -32.54 31.61 114.52
CA GLY A 982 -33.53 31.11 115.47
C GLY A 982 -33.65 29.58 115.49
N MET A 983 -33.63 28.91 114.34
CA MET A 983 -33.68 27.43 114.26
C MET A 983 -32.35 26.75 114.64
N LEU A 984 -31.21 27.42 114.51
CA LEU A 984 -29.91 26.90 114.95
C LEU A 984 -29.64 27.13 116.44
N HIS A 985 -30.38 28.05 117.07
CA HIS A 985 -30.34 28.31 118.52
C HIS A 985 -31.37 27.51 119.32
N ALA A 986 -32.37 26.90 118.66
CA ALA A 986 -33.27 25.90 119.22
C ALA A 986 -32.70 24.49 118.96
#